data_AF-A0A7V6DEW7-F1
#
_entry.id   AF-A0A7V6DEW7-F1
#
_cell.length_a   1.000
_cell.length_b   1.000
_cell.length_c   1.000
_cell.angle_alpha   90.00
_cell.angle_beta   90.00
_cell.angle_gamma   90.00
#
_symmetry.space_group_name_H-M   'P 1'
#
loop_
_entity.id
_entity.type
_entity.pdbx_description
1 polymer ?
#
loop_
_entity_poly.entity_id
_entity_poly.type
_entity_poly.pdbx_seq_one_letter_code
_entity_poly.pdbx_strand_id
1 'polypeptide(L)'
;MLPPRPAGRRRPPPRSGGPRPGGGHPRPARTTPRPPPRHTGDRRRLRRGGRPHPRGAAGGVLGGRRGDPRPSHRARAGGVGGRAPRRSGSRRALRRPGGQRPSLVGPRLAETAGLQPRRDRPRGAVDTVPGGRPHRGGERPGRRLRAPHRGTAPFGAQRLGPARRPARPPAGAVRAGRPGGTGPRRHAPRRAAGRHWRAWLVRQGRRHGAGGGGDAVAGGERPGGTVNWSSAAALPALQRAADELAPRADRFEVFAKVGETLHLQRRAGEGPLRRIAREVGVGCRTVAGGRVGFGAAAGSDAGCGRDAARASLASLLPGPDPLPPLALLGTGGQPAPPADTLFELCEQLFADLSHALRRVARRLQLGEVRLLCGRSRASLLTGDGFAAAAESTACVVEVVAAATEGPWRFFQAAASSPAQLDVAGLASHVEEVALLTARGSPPPRALTDVLLAPPVAAVLVGALAQYLMAGRLAAGRRTPHVAPAWRLADERGGPGGLLPLPFDGEGLPSRRIPLLEGGRAAGRVGTWAEAQRFGCPPGAALRPSYQQPPVAGPANLVVSVTAGLAGGELLERLHHGIFAAVPAGTIAVDDGGRFALPVAAVTVRGGRFAAAHPVAELRGSFRRLLAGLAAVGADSRSFSLACGVTTPSLLVRTLEVG
;
A
#
# COMPACT_ATOMS: atom_id res chain seq x y z
N MET A 1 -23.58 -60.31 -38.74
CA MET A 1 -23.38 -60.78 -37.35
C MET A 1 -22.26 -59.98 -36.70
N LEU A 2 -22.39 -59.66 -35.42
CA LEU A 2 -21.44 -58.90 -34.56
C LEU A 2 -20.84 -59.84 -33.49
N PRO A 3 -19.79 -59.48 -32.72
CA PRO A 3 -18.81 -58.37 -32.83
C PRO A 3 -17.32 -58.80 -32.61
N PRO A 4 -16.34 -57.87 -32.63
CA PRO A 4 -14.96 -58.10 -32.16
C PRO A 4 -14.52 -57.21 -30.96
N ARG A 5 -13.55 -57.67 -30.15
CA ARG A 5 -12.72 -56.92 -29.16
C ARG A 5 -11.64 -57.86 -28.57
N PRO A 6 -10.57 -57.39 -27.87
CA PRO A 6 -9.86 -56.10 -27.96
C PRO A 6 -8.32 -56.27 -28.15
N ALA A 7 -7.59 -55.18 -28.41
CA ALA A 7 -6.12 -55.19 -28.59
C ALA A 7 -5.36 -54.47 -27.45
N GLY A 8 -4.06 -54.72 -27.30
CA GLY A 8 -3.22 -54.10 -26.25
C GLY A 8 -1.74 -53.90 -26.62
N ARG A 9 -1.07 -53.09 -25.77
CA ARG A 9 0.40 -52.90 -25.53
C ARG A 9 1.42 -53.30 -26.62
N ARG A 10 2.40 -52.40 -26.89
CA ARG A 10 3.85 -52.75 -26.90
C ARG A 10 4.79 -51.52 -26.82
N ARG A 11 6.09 -51.81 -26.63
CA ARG A 11 7.24 -50.91 -26.32
C ARG A 11 8.25 -50.88 -27.53
N PRO A 12 9.42 -50.19 -27.48
CA PRO A 12 10.02 -49.48 -28.63
C PRO A 12 11.07 -50.25 -29.48
N PRO A 13 11.58 -49.64 -30.58
CA PRO A 13 12.70 -50.15 -31.40
C PRO A 13 14.10 -49.55 -31.04
N PRO A 14 15.23 -50.05 -31.63
CA PRO A 14 16.59 -49.95 -31.07
C PRO A 14 17.61 -49.07 -31.85
N ARG A 15 18.90 -49.18 -31.49
CA ARG A 15 20.06 -48.39 -31.99
C ARG A 15 20.85 -49.03 -33.15
N SER A 16 21.44 -48.15 -33.96
CA SER A 16 22.78 -48.23 -34.60
C SER A 16 23.38 -46.79 -34.62
N GLY A 17 24.65 -46.49 -34.95
CA GLY A 17 25.82 -47.31 -35.30
C GLY A 17 27.14 -46.54 -35.00
N GLY A 18 28.16 -46.67 -35.86
CA GLY A 18 29.39 -45.83 -35.89
C GLY A 18 29.72 -45.36 -37.32
N PRO A 19 30.80 -44.57 -37.58
CA PRO A 19 32.13 -44.68 -36.93
C PRO A 19 32.82 -43.35 -36.51
N ARG A 20 34.03 -43.49 -35.93
CA ARG A 20 35.11 -42.48 -35.73
C ARG A 20 36.28 -42.84 -36.69
N PRO A 21 37.31 -41.99 -36.98
CA PRO A 21 37.87 -40.91 -36.14
C PRO A 21 38.25 -39.60 -36.88
N GLY A 22 38.68 -38.57 -36.12
CA GLY A 22 39.27 -37.33 -36.66
C GLY A 22 39.45 -36.26 -35.58
N GLY A 23 40.65 -35.68 -35.46
CA GLY A 23 41.06 -34.82 -34.34
C GLY A 23 40.49 -33.40 -34.30
N GLY A 24 40.93 -32.64 -33.28
CA GLY A 24 40.76 -31.18 -33.20
C GLY A 24 39.79 -30.68 -32.13
N HIS A 25 40.31 -30.29 -30.96
CA HIS A 25 39.58 -29.41 -30.05
C HIS A 25 39.61 -27.97 -30.55
N PRO A 26 38.49 -27.24 -30.41
CA PRO A 26 38.57 -25.93 -29.74
C PRO A 26 37.49 -25.77 -28.66
N ARG A 27 37.88 -25.20 -27.51
CA ARG A 27 36.96 -24.73 -26.46
C ARG A 27 36.67 -23.23 -26.65
N PRO A 28 35.42 -22.76 -26.62
CA PRO A 28 35.12 -21.35 -26.42
C PRO A 28 35.23 -20.96 -24.93
N ALA A 29 35.61 -19.70 -24.67
CA ALA A 29 36.14 -19.26 -23.38
C ALA A 29 35.07 -18.73 -22.40
N ARG A 30 35.37 -18.85 -21.09
CA ARG A 30 34.75 -18.03 -20.03
C ARG A 30 35.54 -16.74 -19.86
N THR A 31 34.86 -15.60 -19.84
CA THR A 31 35.47 -14.29 -19.54
C THR A 31 35.30 -13.94 -18.05
N THR A 32 36.42 -13.72 -17.36
CA THR A 32 36.50 -13.02 -16.08
C THR A 32 37.59 -11.94 -16.17
N PRO A 33 37.38 -10.73 -15.60
CA PRO A 33 38.34 -9.64 -15.73
C PRO A 33 39.54 -9.78 -14.78
N ARG A 34 40.73 -9.41 -15.28
CA ARG A 34 41.99 -9.30 -14.51
C ARG A 34 42.26 -7.84 -14.09
N PRO A 35 42.99 -7.59 -12.99
CA PRO A 35 43.46 -6.26 -12.57
C PRO A 35 44.70 -5.79 -13.37
N PRO A 36 45.04 -4.48 -13.33
CA PRO A 36 46.17 -3.89 -14.07
C PRO A 36 47.56 -4.21 -13.46
N PRO A 37 48.65 -4.04 -14.24
CA PRO A 37 49.97 -4.58 -13.90
C PRO A 37 50.83 -3.69 -12.99
N ARG A 38 51.85 -4.30 -12.38
CA ARG A 38 52.94 -3.61 -11.65
C ARG A 38 54.14 -3.39 -12.58
N HIS A 39 54.74 -2.21 -12.52
CA HIS A 39 56.06 -1.96 -13.11
C HIS A 39 57.20 -2.53 -12.25
N THR A 40 58.32 -2.85 -12.91
CA THR A 40 59.59 -3.30 -12.31
C THR A 40 60.69 -2.25 -12.46
N GLY A 41 61.65 -2.25 -11.52
CA GLY A 41 62.75 -1.28 -11.40
C GLY A 41 62.67 -0.54 -10.06
N ASP A 42 63.71 -0.41 -9.23
CA ASP A 42 65.11 -0.84 -9.38
C ASP A 42 65.73 -1.26 -8.00
N ARG A 43 66.93 -1.84 -8.03
CA ARG A 43 67.69 -2.36 -6.87
C ARG A 43 68.34 -1.23 -6.05
N ARG A 44 68.34 -1.34 -4.71
CA ARG A 44 69.58 -1.30 -3.88
C ARG A 44 69.36 -1.53 -2.37
N ARG A 45 69.97 -2.62 -1.88
CA ARG A 45 70.85 -2.72 -0.70
C ARG A 45 70.42 -2.19 0.69
N LEU A 46 70.45 -3.16 1.63
CA LEU A 46 71.18 -3.19 2.92
C LEU A 46 70.41 -2.98 4.26
N ARG A 47 70.62 -4.00 5.13
CA ARG A 47 70.65 -3.99 6.62
C ARG A 47 69.33 -3.73 7.35
N ARG A 48 69.06 -4.27 8.54
CA ARG A 48 69.46 -5.45 9.35
C ARG A 48 68.79 -5.21 10.72
N GLY A 49 68.28 -6.25 11.38
CA GLY A 49 67.63 -6.16 12.70
C GLY A 49 66.13 -5.80 12.62
N GLY A 50 65.27 -6.27 13.52
CA GLY A 50 65.49 -7.13 14.69
C GLY A 50 64.17 -7.23 15.47
N ARG A 51 63.81 -8.43 15.97
CA ARG A 51 62.57 -8.72 16.72
C ARG A 51 62.66 -8.21 18.19
N PRO A 52 61.68 -8.45 19.09
CA PRO A 52 60.26 -8.07 19.10
C PRO A 52 59.80 -7.46 20.46
N HIS A 53 58.47 -7.25 20.62
CA HIS A 53 57.61 -7.21 21.84
C HIS A 53 58.05 -8.05 23.10
N PRO A 54 57.43 -7.93 24.32
CA PRO A 54 56.34 -7.03 24.83
C PRO A 54 56.39 -6.59 26.35
N ARG A 55 55.25 -6.03 26.86
CA ARG A 55 54.67 -6.08 28.25
C ARG A 55 55.16 -5.15 29.39
N GLY A 56 54.19 -4.81 30.27
CA GLY A 56 54.35 -4.20 31.61
C GLY A 56 53.91 -2.73 31.69
N ALA A 57 53.12 -2.16 32.61
CA ALA A 57 52.16 -2.55 33.66
C ALA A 57 52.37 -1.70 34.94
N ALA A 58 51.27 -1.15 35.49
CA ALA A 58 51.10 -0.56 36.84
C ALA A 58 51.84 0.74 37.22
N GLY A 59 51.21 1.52 38.11
CA GLY A 59 51.79 2.70 38.78
C GLY A 59 50.89 3.93 38.76
N GLY A 60 50.32 4.32 39.90
CA GLY A 60 49.71 5.64 40.10
C GLY A 60 50.00 6.13 41.52
N VAL A 61 49.81 7.43 41.82
CA VAL A 61 49.60 7.97 43.19
C VAL A 61 49.25 9.49 43.17
N LEU A 62 48.13 9.80 43.83
CA LEU A 62 47.67 10.99 44.60
C LEU A 62 48.23 12.44 44.42
N GLY A 63 47.27 13.39 44.41
CA GLY A 63 47.33 14.69 45.13
C GLY A 63 47.81 15.92 44.33
N GLY A 64 47.24 17.15 44.47
CA GLY A 64 46.04 17.60 45.18
C GLY A 64 45.97 19.15 45.32
N ARG A 65 44.79 19.67 45.73
CA ARG A 65 44.46 21.06 46.21
C ARG A 65 44.14 22.21 45.21
N ARG A 66 42.85 22.62 45.29
CA ARG A 66 42.27 23.96 45.57
C ARG A 66 42.80 25.23 44.86
N GLY A 67 41.88 26.03 44.31
CA GLY A 67 42.06 27.45 44.01
C GLY A 67 40.92 28.09 43.21
N ASP A 68 39.83 28.50 43.87
CA ASP A 68 38.85 29.48 43.36
C ASP A 68 39.24 30.86 43.97
N PRO A 69 39.08 32.00 43.28
CA PRO A 69 37.82 32.73 43.48
C PRO A 69 37.34 33.63 42.30
N ARG A 70 36.06 34.03 42.39
CA ARG A 70 35.45 35.17 41.67
C ARG A 70 35.91 36.52 42.24
N PRO A 71 35.81 37.62 41.48
CA PRO A 71 34.63 38.51 41.55
C PRO A 71 34.24 39.07 40.16
N SER A 72 33.33 40.03 39.97
CA SER A 72 31.93 40.26 40.38
C SER A 72 31.47 41.59 39.72
N HIS A 73 30.15 41.79 39.59
CA HIS A 73 29.43 43.07 39.45
C HIS A 73 29.23 43.85 38.12
N ARG A 74 27.93 44.24 38.00
CA ARG A 74 27.30 45.41 37.31
C ARG A 74 27.10 45.37 35.78
N ALA A 75 26.06 46.01 35.21
CA ALA A 75 24.67 46.32 35.66
C ALA A 75 23.94 47.11 34.55
N ARG A 76 22.60 46.96 34.46
CA ARG A 76 21.62 47.86 33.77
C ARG A 76 21.75 47.99 32.23
N ALA A 77 20.75 48.47 31.48
CA ALA A 77 19.28 48.41 31.60
C ALA A 77 18.62 48.98 30.33
N GLY A 78 17.39 48.52 30.01
CA GLY A 78 16.40 49.29 29.24
C GLY A 78 16.55 49.34 27.70
N GLY A 79 15.41 49.54 27.01
CA GLY A 79 15.39 49.77 25.55
C GLY A 79 14.19 49.16 24.82
N VAL A 80 12.98 49.71 25.04
CA VAL A 80 11.75 49.30 24.32
C VAL A 80 11.55 50.17 23.06
N GLY A 81 11.10 49.55 21.96
CA GLY A 81 10.17 50.19 21.01
C GLY A 81 10.70 50.53 19.61
N GLY A 82 9.75 50.71 18.68
CA GLY A 82 9.98 51.37 17.38
C GLY A 82 9.60 50.54 16.14
N ARG A 83 8.53 50.94 15.44
CA ARG A 83 8.10 50.35 14.15
C ARG A 83 8.58 51.17 12.96
N ALA A 84 9.20 50.50 11.97
CA ALA A 84 8.97 50.68 10.51
C ALA A 84 9.18 52.11 9.89
N PRO A 85 8.88 52.33 8.59
CA PRO A 85 9.64 51.81 7.43
C PRO A 85 10.01 52.90 6.40
N ARG A 86 10.93 52.58 5.46
CA ARG A 86 11.20 53.16 4.11
C ARG A 86 12.59 52.61 3.67
N ARG A 87 13.01 52.52 2.39
CA ARG A 87 12.42 52.91 1.10
C ARG A 87 12.96 51.97 -0.01
N SER A 88 12.12 51.78 -1.02
CA SER A 88 12.41 51.40 -2.42
C SER A 88 13.74 51.87 -3.02
N GLY A 89 14.28 51.11 -3.99
CA GLY A 89 14.86 51.73 -5.20
C GLY A 89 16.09 51.08 -5.84
N SER A 90 15.89 50.53 -7.04
CA SER A 90 16.89 50.34 -8.11
C SER A 90 17.99 49.27 -7.98
N ARG A 91 18.10 48.43 -9.02
CA ARG A 91 19.28 48.40 -9.90
C ARG A 91 18.87 47.96 -11.32
N ARG A 92 19.34 48.70 -12.33
CA ARG A 92 19.20 48.38 -13.76
C ARG A 92 20.12 47.22 -14.13
N ALA A 93 19.76 46.47 -15.18
CA ALA A 93 20.70 45.69 -15.97
C ALA A 93 20.55 46.07 -17.45
N LEU A 94 21.67 46.14 -18.18
CA LEU A 94 21.72 46.52 -19.61
C LEU A 94 22.04 45.32 -20.52
N ARG A 95 21.30 45.26 -21.64
CA ARG A 95 21.70 44.85 -23.01
C ARG A 95 22.42 43.49 -23.30
N ARG A 96 21.67 42.62 -24.03
CA ARG A 96 21.98 41.89 -25.31
C ARG A 96 23.21 40.92 -25.35
N PRO A 97 23.38 40.02 -26.37
CA PRO A 97 22.51 39.53 -27.48
C PRO A 97 21.99 38.08 -27.21
N GLY A 98 21.50 37.22 -28.13
CA GLY A 98 21.01 37.35 -29.53
C GLY A 98 21.34 36.15 -30.46
N GLY A 99 20.34 35.56 -31.14
CA GLY A 99 20.46 34.38 -32.06
C GLY A 99 20.29 33.02 -31.36
N GLN A 100 19.76 31.93 -31.96
CA GLN A 100 19.30 31.65 -33.34
C GLN A 100 18.04 30.74 -33.35
N ARG A 101 17.31 30.66 -34.48
CA ARG A 101 16.26 29.65 -34.79
C ARG A 101 16.82 28.62 -35.78
N PRO A 102 16.23 27.41 -35.83
CA PRO A 102 15.65 26.90 -37.08
C PRO A 102 14.18 26.47 -36.86
N SER A 103 13.20 26.80 -37.71
CA SER A 103 13.00 26.50 -39.15
C SER A 103 12.21 25.21 -39.37
N LEU A 104 10.95 25.38 -39.79
CA LEU A 104 10.05 24.33 -40.24
C LEU A 104 10.46 23.84 -41.64
N VAL A 105 10.55 22.52 -41.82
CA VAL A 105 10.49 21.87 -43.14
C VAL A 105 9.67 20.60 -42.99
N GLY A 106 8.64 20.44 -43.82
CA GLY A 106 8.00 19.16 -44.08
C GLY A 106 8.06 18.86 -45.59
N PRO A 107 7.95 17.60 -46.01
CA PRO A 107 7.67 17.26 -47.41
C PRO A 107 6.18 16.99 -47.65
N ARG A 108 5.75 17.24 -48.89
CA ARG A 108 4.40 16.93 -49.39
C ARG A 108 4.31 15.51 -49.95
N LEU A 109 3.08 15.00 -49.97
CA LEU A 109 2.41 14.22 -51.02
C LEU A 109 3.26 13.40 -52.01
N ALA A 110 2.89 12.13 -52.15
CA ALA A 110 2.87 11.43 -53.44
C ALA A 110 1.46 10.87 -53.68
N GLU A 111 0.90 11.14 -54.86
CA GLU A 111 -0.43 10.66 -55.29
C GLU A 111 -0.29 9.46 -56.24
N THR A 112 -1.20 8.49 -56.13
CA THR A 112 -1.73 7.65 -57.21
C THR A 112 -3.12 7.20 -56.76
N ALA A 113 -4.23 7.65 -57.36
CA ALA A 113 -4.79 7.20 -58.65
C ALA A 113 -4.96 5.66 -58.70
N GLY A 114 -6.16 5.10 -58.91
CA GLY A 114 -7.50 5.67 -59.11
C GLY A 114 -8.55 4.54 -59.27
N LEU A 115 -9.69 4.86 -59.92
CA LEU A 115 -10.84 3.98 -60.28
C LEU A 115 -12.06 3.94 -59.32
N GLN A 116 -13.04 4.81 -59.62
CA GLN A 116 -14.46 4.44 -59.60
C GLN A 116 -14.91 4.10 -61.04
N PRO A 117 -16.08 3.46 -61.22
CA PRO A 117 -17.18 4.27 -61.79
C PRO A 117 -18.61 3.94 -61.29
N ARG A 118 -19.41 5.01 -61.19
CA ARG A 118 -20.87 5.14 -61.55
C ARG A 118 -21.91 4.38 -60.69
N ARG A 119 -22.82 5.13 -60.03
CA ARG A 119 -24.23 5.47 -60.41
C ARG A 119 -25.20 4.32 -60.06
N ASP A 120 -26.26 4.52 -59.27
CA ASP A 120 -27.43 5.35 -59.57
C ASP A 120 -28.23 5.83 -58.34
N ARG A 121 -29.10 6.82 -58.57
CA ARG A 121 -30.28 7.17 -57.76
C ARG A 121 -31.52 7.13 -58.66
N PRO A 122 -32.71 6.92 -58.10
CA PRO A 122 -33.82 7.80 -58.46
C PRO A 122 -34.46 8.48 -57.23
N ARG A 123 -35.25 9.51 -57.53
CA ARG A 123 -36.02 10.33 -56.57
C ARG A 123 -37.43 9.75 -56.42
N GLY A 124 -38.05 10.01 -55.27
CA GLY A 124 -39.50 9.96 -55.08
C GLY A 124 -39.89 10.95 -53.98
N ALA A 125 -40.74 11.92 -54.31
CA ALA A 125 -41.30 12.91 -53.39
C ALA A 125 -42.80 13.03 -53.68
N VAL A 126 -43.61 13.34 -52.66
CA VAL A 126 -44.85 14.15 -52.76
C VAL A 126 -45.22 14.62 -51.34
N ASP A 127 -45.60 15.89 -51.21
CA ASP A 127 -46.08 16.55 -49.99
C ASP A 127 -47.57 16.26 -49.70
N THR A 128 -48.03 16.47 -48.45
CA THR A 128 -49.32 17.16 -48.18
C THR A 128 -49.53 17.58 -46.72
N VAL A 129 -49.76 18.89 -46.52
CA VAL A 129 -50.21 19.62 -45.31
C VAL A 129 -50.96 20.85 -45.88
N PRO A 130 -52.20 21.25 -45.47
CA PRO A 130 -52.36 22.14 -44.29
C PRO A 130 -53.75 22.29 -43.60
N GLY A 131 -53.77 23.03 -42.47
CA GLY A 131 -54.96 23.71 -41.88
C GLY A 131 -55.65 22.97 -40.71
N GLY A 132 -56.19 23.62 -39.65
CA GLY A 132 -56.31 25.04 -39.29
C GLY A 132 -56.74 25.26 -37.81
N ARG A 133 -56.86 26.52 -37.36
CA ARG A 133 -57.15 27.03 -35.98
C ARG A 133 -58.60 27.62 -35.87
N PRO A 134 -59.05 28.38 -34.82
CA PRO A 134 -59.09 28.23 -33.33
C PRO A 134 -60.48 28.62 -32.69
N HIS A 135 -60.52 28.89 -31.34
CA HIS A 135 -61.52 29.67 -30.54
C HIS A 135 -62.80 28.93 -30.01
N ARG A 136 -63.50 29.29 -28.90
CA ARG A 136 -63.34 30.29 -27.78
C ARG A 136 -64.29 30.01 -26.57
N GLY A 137 -63.92 30.47 -25.35
CA GLY A 137 -64.82 30.81 -24.20
C GLY A 137 -65.26 29.64 -23.28
N GLY A 138 -65.52 29.77 -21.97
CA GLY A 138 -65.45 30.84 -20.93
C GLY A 138 -66.16 30.36 -19.63
N GLU A 139 -66.21 31.01 -18.45
CA GLU A 139 -65.48 32.11 -17.76
C GLU A 139 -65.90 32.13 -16.24
N ARG A 140 -64.94 32.16 -15.29
CA ARG A 140 -64.95 32.97 -14.01
C ARG A 140 -65.80 32.58 -12.75
N PRO A 141 -65.62 33.24 -11.56
CA PRO A 141 -64.37 33.67 -10.87
C PRO A 141 -64.36 33.62 -9.30
N GLY A 142 -63.19 33.91 -8.68
CA GLY A 142 -63.05 34.50 -7.31
C GLY A 142 -62.27 33.64 -6.30
N ARG A 143 -61.45 34.15 -5.35
CA ARG A 143 -61.11 35.51 -4.88
C ARG A 143 -59.61 35.65 -4.49
N ARG A 144 -59.15 36.88 -4.24
CA ARG A 144 -57.76 37.29 -3.88
C ARG A 144 -57.44 36.95 -2.39
N LEU A 145 -56.18 36.89 -1.91
CA LEU A 145 -55.36 38.07 -1.52
C LEU A 145 -53.87 37.76 -1.19
N ARG A 146 -52.99 38.66 -1.68
CA ARG A 146 -51.72 39.21 -1.11
C ARG A 146 -50.51 38.30 -0.74
N ALA A 147 -49.38 38.60 -1.41
CA ALA A 147 -48.00 38.36 -0.96
C ALA A 147 -47.48 39.54 -0.07
N PRO A 148 -46.23 39.55 0.44
CA PRO A 148 -45.08 39.96 -0.39
C PRO A 148 -43.74 39.19 -0.16
N HIS A 149 -42.67 39.71 -0.78
CA HIS A 149 -41.36 39.09 -1.07
C HIS A 149 -40.18 39.50 -0.14
N ARG A 150 -39.06 38.74 -0.27
CA ARG A 150 -37.63 39.07 0.06
C ARG A 150 -37.28 39.13 1.58
N GLY A 151 -36.08 38.76 2.04
CA GLY A 151 -34.92 38.14 1.35
C GLY A 151 -33.68 37.94 2.25
N THR A 152 -32.68 37.19 1.73
CA THR A 152 -31.22 37.28 2.00
C THR A 152 -30.63 37.29 3.44
N ALA A 153 -30.14 36.12 3.86
CA ALA A 153 -28.74 35.87 4.34
C ALA A 153 -28.27 36.46 5.72
N PRO A 154 -26.98 36.28 6.17
CA PRO A 154 -26.63 35.18 7.11
C PRO A 154 -25.74 35.58 8.34
N PHE A 155 -25.20 34.57 9.04
CA PHE A 155 -24.21 34.57 10.15
C PHE A 155 -24.70 34.74 11.61
N GLY A 156 -24.04 34.02 12.53
CA GLY A 156 -24.10 34.28 13.98
C GLY A 156 -23.86 33.04 14.85
N ALA A 157 -22.63 32.81 15.32
CA ALA A 157 -22.33 31.76 16.30
C ALA A 157 -22.42 32.28 17.75
N GLN A 158 -22.75 31.42 18.71
CA GLN A 158 -22.24 31.54 20.08
C GLN A 158 -22.33 30.25 20.92
N ARG A 159 -21.47 30.18 21.94
CA ARG A 159 -21.37 29.10 22.94
C ARG A 159 -22.26 29.39 24.14
N LEU A 160 -22.54 28.38 24.98
CA LEU A 160 -22.44 28.45 26.46
C LEU A 160 -22.60 27.04 27.08
N GLY A 161 -22.19 26.85 28.33
CA GLY A 161 -22.35 25.63 29.14
C GLY A 161 -22.78 25.97 30.58
N PRO A 162 -22.46 25.16 31.61
CA PRO A 162 -23.17 23.92 31.94
C PRO A 162 -23.75 23.89 33.39
N ALA A 163 -24.68 22.97 33.68
CA ALA A 163 -25.24 22.70 35.03
C ALA A 163 -25.43 21.17 35.23
N ARG A 164 -24.81 20.52 36.23
CA ARG A 164 -25.14 20.34 37.68
C ARG A 164 -26.06 19.14 38.00
N ARG A 165 -25.70 18.40 39.08
CA ARG A 165 -26.38 17.21 39.64
C ARG A 165 -27.47 17.56 40.66
N PRO A 166 -28.38 16.63 41.01
CA PRO A 166 -29.02 16.52 42.33
C PRO A 166 -28.59 15.25 43.13
N ALA A 167 -29.10 15.10 44.37
CA ALA A 167 -28.65 14.14 45.39
C ALA A 167 -29.79 13.23 45.96
N ARG A 168 -29.43 12.32 46.91
CA ARG A 168 -30.31 11.35 47.63
C ARG A 168 -31.22 12.01 48.69
N PRO A 169 -32.27 11.30 49.19
CA PRO A 169 -32.24 10.66 50.54
C PRO A 169 -33.07 9.31 50.62
N PRO A 170 -33.52 8.74 51.77
CA PRO A 170 -32.71 8.17 52.88
C PRO A 170 -33.15 6.79 53.50
N ALA A 171 -32.26 6.21 54.33
CA ALA A 171 -32.42 5.49 55.63
C ALA A 171 -33.20 4.15 55.87
N GLY A 172 -32.63 3.31 56.78
CA GLY A 172 -33.18 2.09 57.44
C GLY A 172 -32.15 0.94 57.54
N ALA A 173 -31.27 0.85 58.57
CA ALA A 173 -31.39 0.09 59.85
C ALA A 173 -31.53 -1.46 59.65
N VAL A 174 -30.82 -2.40 60.31
CA VAL A 174 -30.24 -2.53 61.68
C VAL A 174 -28.94 -3.41 61.70
N ARG A 175 -28.26 -3.44 62.87
CA ARG A 175 -27.11 -4.25 63.39
C ARG A 175 -27.09 -5.77 62.99
N ALA A 176 -26.05 -6.60 63.19
CA ALA A 176 -24.85 -6.56 64.06
C ALA A 176 -23.70 -7.48 63.54
N GLY A 177 -22.52 -7.48 64.20
CA GLY A 177 -21.56 -8.62 64.12
C GLY A 177 -20.13 -8.33 63.62
N ARG A 178 -19.19 -8.19 64.55
CA ARG A 178 -17.72 -8.41 64.42
C ARG A 178 -17.36 -9.52 65.45
N PRO A 179 -16.16 -10.17 65.45
CA PRO A 179 -14.88 -9.72 64.88
C PRO A 179 -14.02 -10.81 64.17
N GLY A 180 -12.80 -10.43 63.75
CA GLY A 180 -11.66 -11.36 63.58
C GLY A 180 -11.22 -11.62 62.13
N GLY A 181 -9.91 -11.58 61.87
CA GLY A 181 -9.30 -12.04 60.60
C GLY A 181 -8.33 -11.06 59.94
N THR A 182 -7.05 -11.10 60.34
CA THR A 182 -5.92 -10.40 59.70
C THR A 182 -5.40 -11.16 58.47
N GLY A 183 -4.96 -10.47 57.42
CA GLY A 183 -4.25 -11.10 56.28
C GLY A 183 -4.39 -10.36 54.93
N PRO A 184 -3.30 -10.03 54.21
CA PRO A 184 -3.34 -9.12 53.06
C PRO A 184 -3.78 -9.80 51.75
N ARG A 185 -4.73 -9.17 51.04
CA ARG A 185 -5.17 -9.61 49.70
C ARG A 185 -4.14 -9.22 48.63
N ARG A 186 -3.64 -10.23 47.89
CA ARG A 186 -2.83 -10.02 46.68
C ARG A 186 -3.69 -9.37 45.57
N HIS A 187 -3.31 -8.18 45.11
CA HIS A 187 -3.92 -7.57 43.93
C HIS A 187 -3.37 -8.22 42.65
N ALA A 188 -4.19 -9.05 42.01
CA ALA A 188 -3.93 -9.50 40.64
C ALA A 188 -4.24 -8.35 39.65
N PRO A 189 -3.32 -7.94 38.75
CA PRO A 189 -3.61 -6.94 37.74
C PRO A 189 -4.52 -7.53 36.65
N ARG A 190 -5.57 -6.77 36.31
CA ARG A 190 -6.55 -7.14 35.27
C ARG A 190 -5.88 -7.28 33.90
N ARG A 191 -6.14 -8.38 33.20
CA ARG A 191 -5.76 -8.57 31.79
C ARG A 191 -6.46 -7.52 30.91
N ALA A 192 -5.71 -6.54 30.41
CA ALA A 192 -6.21 -5.63 29.38
C ALA A 192 -6.22 -6.36 28.02
N ALA A 193 -7.40 -6.50 27.43
CA ALA A 193 -7.55 -7.15 26.12
C ALA A 193 -6.97 -6.27 25.00
N GLY A 194 -5.81 -6.64 24.48
CA GLY A 194 -5.17 -5.98 23.34
C GLY A 194 -6.04 -6.05 22.09
N ARG A 195 -6.29 -4.90 21.45
CA ARG A 195 -6.99 -4.85 20.16
C ARG A 195 -5.97 -5.16 19.06
N HIS A 196 -6.08 -6.35 18.49
CA HIS A 196 -5.15 -6.83 17.47
C HIS A 196 -5.24 -6.06 16.15
N TRP A 197 -4.06 -5.84 15.56
CA TRP A 197 -3.84 -5.39 14.19
C TRP A 197 -4.72 -6.14 13.18
N ARG A 198 -5.19 -5.43 12.17
CA ARG A 198 -5.85 -6.02 10.99
C ARG A 198 -5.29 -5.38 9.73
N ALA A 199 -4.41 -6.10 9.04
CA ALA A 199 -4.09 -5.82 7.65
C ALA A 199 -5.37 -5.93 6.80
N TRP A 200 -5.47 -5.13 5.73
CA TRP A 200 -6.69 -5.05 4.91
C TRP A 200 -6.69 -6.10 3.79
N LEU A 201 -6.45 -7.36 4.16
CA LEU A 201 -6.65 -8.52 3.30
C LEU A 201 -7.59 -9.51 4.01
N VAL A 202 -8.77 -9.68 3.40
CA VAL A 202 -9.81 -10.67 3.76
C VAL A 202 -10.36 -10.55 5.19
N ARG A 203 -11.30 -9.61 5.38
CA ARG A 203 -12.26 -9.67 6.50
C ARG A 203 -13.67 -9.20 6.12
N GLN A 204 -14.22 -9.79 5.07
CA GLN A 204 -15.66 -9.76 4.77
C GLN A 204 -16.35 -10.91 5.54
N GLY A 205 -17.41 -10.62 6.30
CA GLY A 205 -18.14 -11.63 7.08
C GLY A 205 -18.24 -11.36 8.58
N ARG A 206 -19.04 -10.35 8.97
CA ARG A 206 -19.81 -10.38 10.22
C ARG A 206 -21.20 -9.80 9.97
N ARG A 207 -22.22 -10.49 10.47
CA ARG A 207 -23.62 -10.09 10.39
C ARG A 207 -23.82 -8.78 11.14
N HIS A 208 -24.45 -7.80 10.50
CA HIS A 208 -25.15 -6.74 11.22
C HIS A 208 -26.49 -7.29 11.68
N GLY A 209 -26.79 -7.17 12.97
CA GLY A 209 -28.11 -7.46 13.49
C GLY A 209 -29.01 -6.25 13.28
N ALA A 210 -30.12 -6.47 12.58
CA ALA A 210 -31.32 -5.63 12.62
C ALA A 210 -32.50 -6.58 12.75
N GLY A 211 -33.41 -6.31 13.68
CA GLY A 211 -34.64 -7.10 13.86
C GLY A 211 -35.72 -6.67 12.87
N GLY A 212 -36.63 -7.59 12.57
CA GLY A 212 -37.73 -7.40 11.61
C GLY A 212 -38.00 -8.73 10.92
N GLY A 213 -39.12 -9.38 11.26
CA GLY A 213 -39.45 -10.72 10.77
C GLY A 213 -39.93 -10.74 9.32
N GLY A 214 -39.80 -11.91 8.69
CA GLY A 214 -40.23 -12.21 7.33
C GLY A 214 -39.61 -13.52 6.88
N ASP A 215 -40.40 -14.59 6.83
CA ASP A 215 -39.90 -15.94 6.59
C ASP A 215 -39.32 -16.11 5.19
N ALA A 216 -38.07 -16.59 5.13
CA ALA A 216 -37.43 -17.05 3.92
C ALA A 216 -36.89 -18.46 4.15
N VAL A 217 -37.44 -19.42 3.41
CA VAL A 217 -37.14 -20.85 3.57
C VAL A 217 -35.66 -21.13 3.33
N ALA A 218 -34.98 -21.63 4.36
CA ALA A 218 -33.56 -21.97 4.31
C ALA A 218 -33.33 -23.30 3.56
N GLY A 219 -33.27 -23.23 2.22
CA GLY A 219 -32.80 -24.34 1.38
C GLY A 219 -31.33 -24.64 1.64
N GLY A 220 -31.06 -25.66 2.47
CA GLY A 220 -29.71 -26.07 2.84
C GLY A 220 -29.08 -27.03 1.83
N GLU A 221 -28.51 -26.52 0.74
CA GLU A 221 -27.60 -27.32 -0.10
C GLU A 221 -26.12 -27.02 0.20
N ARG A 222 -25.33 -28.10 0.32
CA ARG A 222 -23.87 -28.03 0.46
C ARG A 222 -23.25 -27.98 -0.94
N PRO A 223 -22.53 -26.91 -1.33
CA PRO A 223 -21.73 -26.95 -2.55
C PRO A 223 -20.44 -27.74 -2.31
N GLY A 224 -20.55 -29.07 -2.33
CA GLY A 224 -19.42 -30.00 -2.45
C GLY A 224 -18.82 -30.04 -3.87
N GLY A 225 -19.01 -28.97 -4.65
CA GLY A 225 -18.57 -28.87 -6.03
C GLY A 225 -17.13 -28.40 -6.12
N THR A 226 -16.30 -29.18 -6.80
CA THR A 226 -14.99 -28.75 -7.31
C THR A 226 -15.19 -27.67 -8.37
N VAL A 227 -15.41 -26.42 -7.96
CA VAL A 227 -15.32 -25.27 -8.87
C VAL A 227 -13.91 -25.28 -9.45
N ASN A 228 -13.84 -25.56 -10.75
CA ASN A 228 -12.61 -25.54 -11.52
C ASN A 228 -12.03 -24.12 -11.45
N TRP A 229 -10.75 -24.00 -11.06
CA TRP A 229 -10.00 -22.75 -11.26
C TRP A 229 -9.67 -22.65 -12.75
N SER A 230 -10.68 -22.30 -13.54
CA SER A 230 -10.49 -22.01 -14.96
C SER A 230 -10.48 -20.50 -15.17
N SER A 231 -9.66 -20.04 -16.12
CA SER A 231 -9.63 -18.66 -16.59
C SER A 231 -10.99 -18.17 -17.13
N ALA A 232 -11.90 -19.10 -17.43
CA ALA A 232 -13.26 -18.87 -17.89
C ALA A 232 -14.33 -18.95 -16.79
N ALA A 233 -13.98 -19.19 -15.52
CA ALA A 233 -14.97 -19.50 -14.46
C ALA A 233 -16.08 -18.45 -14.31
N ALA A 234 -15.77 -17.15 -14.44
CA ALA A 234 -16.76 -16.05 -14.37
C ALA A 234 -17.27 -15.56 -15.74
N LEU A 235 -16.89 -16.22 -16.85
CA LEU A 235 -17.30 -15.82 -18.20
C LEU A 235 -18.83 -15.84 -18.41
N PRO A 236 -19.61 -16.84 -17.90
CA PRO A 236 -21.07 -16.82 -18.02
C PRO A 236 -21.71 -15.62 -17.30
N ALA A 237 -21.18 -15.24 -16.14
CA ALA A 237 -21.63 -14.07 -15.39
C ALA A 237 -21.29 -12.76 -16.11
N LEU A 238 -20.07 -12.63 -16.65
CA LEU A 238 -19.64 -11.48 -17.45
C LEU A 238 -20.54 -11.27 -18.67
N GLN A 239 -20.72 -12.32 -19.49
CA GLN A 239 -21.54 -12.23 -20.70
C GLN A 239 -22.97 -11.85 -20.36
N ARG A 240 -23.59 -12.53 -19.39
CA ARG A 240 -25.00 -12.27 -19.08
C ARG A 240 -25.23 -10.89 -18.44
N ALA A 241 -24.26 -10.36 -17.69
CA ALA A 241 -24.32 -8.99 -17.23
C ALA A 241 -24.28 -7.98 -18.39
N ALA A 242 -23.42 -8.22 -19.39
CA ALA A 242 -23.36 -7.38 -20.60
C ALA A 242 -24.67 -7.43 -21.39
N ASP A 243 -25.23 -8.63 -21.63
CA ASP A 243 -26.50 -8.83 -22.36
C ASP A 243 -27.67 -8.09 -21.70
N GLU A 244 -27.72 -8.00 -20.37
CA GLU A 244 -28.78 -7.32 -19.62
C GLU A 244 -28.61 -5.78 -19.57
N LEU A 245 -27.38 -5.28 -19.77
CA LEU A 245 -27.06 -3.85 -19.74
C LEU A 245 -27.11 -3.21 -21.12
N ALA A 246 -26.65 -3.91 -22.17
CA ALA A 246 -26.58 -3.40 -23.54
C ALA A 246 -27.88 -2.75 -24.07
N PRO A 247 -29.10 -3.28 -23.82
CA PRO A 247 -30.34 -2.64 -24.28
C PRO A 247 -30.89 -1.56 -23.33
N ARG A 248 -30.20 -1.23 -22.22
CA ARG A 248 -30.73 -0.37 -21.14
C ARG A 248 -29.78 0.71 -20.63
N ALA A 249 -28.50 0.66 -21.01
CA ALA A 249 -27.45 1.56 -20.54
C ALA A 249 -26.83 2.33 -21.71
N ASP A 250 -26.55 3.61 -21.49
CA ASP A 250 -25.82 4.44 -22.45
C ASP A 250 -24.35 3.98 -22.54
N ARG A 251 -23.76 3.66 -21.37
CA ARG A 251 -22.42 3.07 -21.21
C ARG A 251 -22.42 2.17 -19.98
N PHE A 252 -21.60 1.12 -20.00
CA PHE A 252 -21.44 0.24 -18.84
C PHE A 252 -20.05 -0.40 -18.75
N GLU A 253 -19.73 -0.86 -17.55
CA GLU A 253 -18.57 -1.67 -17.20
C GLU A 253 -19.05 -2.87 -16.40
N VAL A 254 -18.58 -4.07 -16.76
CA VAL A 254 -18.73 -5.31 -16.00
C VAL A 254 -17.34 -5.76 -15.53
N PHE A 255 -17.15 -5.81 -14.22
CA PHE A 255 -15.93 -6.33 -13.59
C PHE A 255 -16.23 -7.65 -12.89
N ALA A 256 -15.47 -8.70 -13.18
CA ALA A 256 -15.52 -9.96 -12.46
C ALA A 256 -14.21 -10.23 -11.72
N LYS A 257 -14.31 -10.83 -10.53
CA LYS A 257 -13.16 -11.33 -9.79
C LYS A 257 -13.35 -12.80 -9.46
N VAL A 258 -12.34 -13.61 -9.72
CA VAL A 258 -12.19 -15.00 -9.29
C VAL A 258 -10.92 -15.06 -8.45
N GLY A 259 -10.96 -15.65 -7.26
CA GLY A 259 -9.79 -15.73 -6.39
C GLY A 259 -9.82 -16.92 -5.45
N GLU A 260 -8.63 -17.45 -5.18
CA GLU A 260 -8.40 -18.46 -4.15
C GLU A 260 -7.30 -17.99 -3.21
N THR A 261 -7.46 -18.22 -1.91
CA THR A 261 -6.45 -17.89 -0.90
C THR A 261 -6.29 -19.07 0.06
N LEU A 262 -5.12 -19.69 0.01
CA LEU A 262 -4.65 -20.61 1.03
C LEU A 262 -4.28 -19.83 2.29
N HIS A 263 -4.86 -20.23 3.41
CA HIS A 263 -4.48 -19.81 4.74
C HIS A 263 -3.90 -21.02 5.48
N LEU A 264 -2.63 -20.91 5.84
CA LEU A 264 -1.96 -21.81 6.78
C LEU A 264 -1.75 -21.05 8.09
N GLN A 265 -2.10 -21.64 9.22
CA GLN A 265 -1.94 -21.02 10.52
C GLN A 265 -1.55 -22.06 11.57
N ARG A 266 -0.66 -21.68 12.48
CA ARG A 266 -0.30 -22.45 13.66
C ARG A 266 -0.22 -21.52 14.85
N ARG A 267 -0.93 -21.86 15.93
CA ARG A 267 -1.03 -21.04 17.14
C ARG A 267 -0.68 -21.87 18.37
N ALA A 268 -0.10 -21.24 19.39
CA ALA A 268 0.24 -21.93 20.63
C ALA A 268 -1.02 -22.53 21.29
N GLY A 269 -0.99 -23.83 21.59
CA GLY A 269 -2.11 -24.57 22.18
C GLY A 269 -3.22 -24.99 21.21
N GLU A 270 -3.09 -24.70 19.91
CA GLU A 270 -4.07 -25.08 18.87
C GLU A 270 -3.42 -26.00 17.82
N GLY A 271 -4.24 -26.82 17.16
CA GLY A 271 -3.81 -27.61 16.00
C GLY A 271 -3.44 -26.74 14.79
N PRO A 272 -2.71 -27.27 13.80
CA PRO A 272 -2.47 -26.57 12.55
C PRO A 272 -3.81 -26.37 11.81
N LEU A 273 -4.07 -25.14 11.38
CA LEU A 273 -5.22 -24.80 10.56
C LEU A 273 -4.78 -24.66 9.10
N ARG A 274 -5.48 -25.38 8.22
CA ARG A 274 -5.44 -25.22 6.76
C ARG A 274 -6.82 -24.84 6.27
N ARG A 275 -6.94 -23.74 5.53
CA ARG A 275 -8.21 -23.29 4.93
C ARG A 275 -7.97 -22.67 3.57
N ILE A 276 -8.71 -23.09 2.55
CA ILE A 276 -8.79 -22.38 1.28
C ILE A 276 -10.05 -21.51 1.30
N ALA A 277 -9.88 -20.20 1.15
CA ALA A 277 -10.97 -19.27 0.90
C ALA A 277 -11.12 -19.07 -0.61
N ARG A 278 -12.36 -18.95 -1.10
CA ARG A 278 -12.67 -18.65 -2.50
C ARG A 278 -13.54 -17.41 -2.60
N GLU A 279 -13.23 -16.52 -3.53
CA GLU A 279 -14.00 -15.32 -3.85
C GLU A 279 -14.39 -15.39 -5.33
N VAL A 280 -15.69 -15.40 -5.63
CA VAL A 280 -16.17 -15.23 -7.01
C VAL A 280 -17.38 -14.30 -7.02
N GLY A 281 -17.40 -13.36 -7.97
CA GLY A 281 -18.52 -12.46 -8.16
C GLY A 281 -18.29 -11.43 -9.26
N VAL A 282 -19.36 -10.71 -9.57
CA VAL A 282 -19.43 -9.68 -10.61
C VAL A 282 -19.95 -8.37 -10.03
N GLY A 283 -19.37 -7.25 -10.46
CA GLY A 283 -19.84 -5.90 -10.16
C GLY A 283 -19.98 -5.09 -11.44
N CYS A 284 -21.10 -4.41 -11.61
CA CYS A 284 -21.43 -3.59 -12.77
C CYS A 284 -21.45 -2.10 -12.39
N ARG A 285 -20.75 -1.25 -13.15
CA ARG A 285 -20.98 0.21 -13.15
C ARG A 285 -21.76 0.57 -14.41
N THR A 286 -22.82 1.36 -14.26
CA THR A 286 -23.80 1.61 -15.34
C THR A 286 -24.11 3.09 -15.44
N VAL A 287 -24.21 3.60 -16.66
CA VAL A 287 -24.64 4.96 -16.99
C VAL A 287 -25.91 4.87 -17.84
N ALA A 288 -26.98 5.55 -17.44
CA ALA A 288 -28.25 5.54 -18.16
C ALA A 288 -29.07 6.84 -17.92
N GLY A 289 -29.32 7.61 -18.98
CA GLY A 289 -30.07 8.86 -18.94
C GLY A 289 -29.44 9.91 -18.01
N GLY A 290 -28.11 10.06 -18.06
CA GLY A 290 -27.38 11.00 -17.18
C GLY A 290 -27.35 10.62 -15.69
N ARG A 291 -27.72 9.38 -15.36
CA ARG A 291 -27.63 8.78 -14.02
C ARG A 291 -26.58 7.68 -14.02
N VAL A 292 -26.02 7.42 -12.84
CA VAL A 292 -24.94 6.45 -12.61
C VAL A 292 -25.36 5.48 -11.52
N GLY A 293 -25.03 4.20 -11.70
CA GLY A 293 -25.45 3.12 -10.81
C GLY A 293 -24.34 2.09 -10.61
N PHE A 294 -24.40 1.37 -9.49
CA PHE A 294 -23.50 0.28 -9.16
C PHE A 294 -24.25 -0.88 -8.51
N GLY A 295 -24.02 -2.08 -9.02
CA GLY A 295 -24.61 -3.32 -8.49
C GLY A 295 -23.59 -4.44 -8.50
N ALA A 296 -23.73 -5.39 -7.58
CA ALA A 296 -22.82 -6.53 -7.49
C ALA A 296 -23.53 -7.77 -6.98
N ALA A 297 -23.09 -8.94 -7.44
CA ALA A 297 -23.59 -10.24 -7.02
C ALA A 297 -22.42 -11.21 -6.82
N ALA A 298 -22.59 -12.15 -5.88
CA ALA A 298 -21.64 -13.24 -5.65
C ALA A 298 -21.98 -14.43 -6.55
N GLY A 299 -20.98 -15.23 -6.94
CA GLY A 299 -21.15 -16.39 -7.82
C GLY A 299 -20.51 -16.21 -9.20
N SER A 300 -20.63 -17.24 -10.03
CA SER A 300 -19.91 -17.38 -11.31
C SER A 300 -20.83 -17.62 -12.52
N ASP A 301 -22.11 -17.92 -12.27
CA ASP A 301 -23.09 -18.27 -13.29
C ASP A 301 -23.77 -17.04 -13.93
N ALA A 302 -24.56 -17.30 -14.97
CA ALA A 302 -25.33 -16.27 -15.66
C ALA A 302 -26.39 -15.58 -14.77
N GLY A 303 -26.87 -16.22 -13.69
CA GLY A 303 -27.78 -15.62 -12.72
C GLY A 303 -27.12 -14.48 -11.95
N CYS A 304 -25.95 -14.74 -11.37
CA CYS A 304 -25.09 -13.72 -10.77
C CYS A 304 -24.88 -12.51 -11.71
N GLY A 305 -24.60 -12.77 -13.00
CA GLY A 305 -24.49 -11.73 -14.02
C GLY A 305 -25.75 -10.86 -14.16
N ARG A 306 -26.93 -11.48 -14.24
CA ARG A 306 -28.22 -10.75 -14.28
C ARG A 306 -28.43 -9.90 -13.04
N ASP A 307 -28.15 -10.45 -11.87
CA ASP A 307 -28.48 -9.80 -10.60
C ASP A 307 -27.57 -8.60 -10.34
N ALA A 308 -26.28 -8.69 -10.68
CA ALA A 308 -25.36 -7.55 -10.65
C ALA A 308 -25.80 -6.43 -11.62
N ALA A 309 -26.19 -6.79 -12.85
CA ALA A 309 -26.70 -5.84 -13.85
C ALA A 309 -27.99 -5.16 -13.38
N ARG A 310 -28.99 -5.92 -12.92
CA ARG A 310 -30.27 -5.42 -12.42
C ARG A 310 -30.10 -4.54 -11.18
N ALA A 311 -29.24 -4.93 -10.23
CA ALA A 311 -28.91 -4.10 -9.08
C ALA A 311 -28.28 -2.76 -9.50
N SER A 312 -27.42 -2.76 -10.52
CA SER A 312 -26.81 -1.51 -11.00
C SER A 312 -27.84 -0.56 -11.62
N LEU A 313 -28.80 -1.07 -12.38
CA LEU A 313 -29.90 -0.30 -12.96
C LEU A 313 -30.88 0.20 -11.88
N ALA A 314 -31.16 -0.61 -10.85
CA ALA A 314 -32.01 -0.22 -9.73
C ALA A 314 -31.39 0.87 -8.82
N SER A 315 -30.06 1.02 -8.86
CA SER A 315 -29.30 1.98 -8.04
C SER A 315 -28.98 3.31 -8.74
N LEU A 316 -29.56 3.58 -9.92
CA LEU A 316 -29.26 4.77 -10.73
C LEU A 316 -29.60 6.09 -9.99
N LEU A 317 -28.57 6.88 -9.71
CA LEU A 317 -28.65 8.22 -9.10
C LEU A 317 -28.02 9.28 -10.03
N PRO A 318 -28.44 10.56 -9.99
CA PRO A 318 -27.79 11.62 -10.75
C PRO A 318 -26.30 11.73 -10.43
N GLY A 319 -25.45 11.77 -11.46
CA GLY A 319 -24.00 11.88 -11.28
C GLY A 319 -23.22 11.95 -12.60
N PRO A 320 -21.95 12.40 -12.58
CA PRO A 320 -21.11 12.43 -13.76
C PRO A 320 -20.67 11.02 -14.17
N ASP A 321 -20.51 10.78 -15.47
CA ASP A 321 -20.03 9.51 -16.03
C ASP A 321 -18.70 9.08 -15.36
N PRO A 322 -18.67 7.93 -14.65
CA PRO A 322 -17.50 7.46 -13.94
C PRO A 322 -16.63 6.52 -14.79
N LEU A 323 -16.95 6.30 -16.07
CA LEU A 323 -16.27 5.33 -16.94
C LEU A 323 -15.23 6.04 -17.83
N PRO A 324 -13.95 5.61 -17.84
CA PRO A 324 -12.97 6.16 -18.77
C PRO A 324 -13.40 5.92 -20.23
N PRO A 325 -13.10 6.82 -21.17
CA PRO A 325 -13.37 6.61 -22.59
C PRO A 325 -12.48 5.49 -23.16
N LEU A 326 -13.01 4.73 -24.13
CA LEU A 326 -12.34 3.58 -24.76
C LEU A 326 -10.89 3.87 -25.18
N ALA A 327 -10.62 5.06 -25.75
CA ALA A 327 -9.30 5.47 -26.22
C ALA A 327 -8.22 5.60 -25.12
N LEU A 328 -8.59 5.53 -23.83
CA LEU A 328 -7.65 5.52 -22.71
C LEU A 328 -7.54 4.13 -22.03
N LEU A 329 -8.40 3.18 -22.39
CA LEU A 329 -8.37 1.82 -21.88
C LEU A 329 -7.29 1.00 -22.60
N GLY A 330 -6.70 0.02 -21.90
CA GLY A 330 -5.65 -0.79 -22.48
C GLY A 330 -4.92 -1.65 -21.46
N THR A 331 -3.83 -2.28 -21.89
CA THR A 331 -2.96 -3.08 -21.03
C THR A 331 -1.52 -2.59 -21.11
N GLY A 332 -0.85 -2.58 -19.95
CA GLY A 332 0.59 -2.38 -19.82
C GLY A 332 1.33 -3.73 -19.75
N GLY A 333 2.47 -3.75 -19.06
CA GLY A 333 3.23 -4.97 -18.83
C GLY A 333 2.40 -6.07 -18.16
N GLN A 334 2.35 -7.25 -18.77
CA GLN A 334 1.67 -8.42 -18.22
C GLN A 334 2.58 -9.11 -17.20
N PRO A 335 2.09 -9.39 -15.97
CA PRO A 335 2.81 -10.24 -15.04
C PRO A 335 2.86 -11.69 -15.55
N ALA A 336 3.82 -12.48 -15.06
CA ALA A 336 3.81 -13.92 -15.32
C ALA A 336 2.57 -14.57 -14.64
N PRO A 337 1.93 -15.57 -15.28
CA PRO A 337 0.79 -16.26 -14.67
C PRO A 337 1.21 -17.02 -13.40
N PRO A 338 0.25 -17.35 -12.50
CA PRO A 338 0.49 -18.22 -11.35
C PRO A 338 1.05 -19.57 -11.80
N ALA A 339 1.96 -20.15 -11.01
CA ALA A 339 2.28 -21.56 -11.13
C ALA A 339 1.11 -22.41 -10.61
N ASP A 340 0.80 -23.53 -11.28
CA ASP A 340 -0.24 -24.46 -10.83
C ASP A 340 0.05 -25.03 -9.43
N THR A 341 1.33 -25.23 -9.12
CA THR A 341 1.85 -25.77 -7.84
C THR A 341 1.98 -24.73 -6.72
N LEU A 342 1.32 -23.57 -6.85
CA LEU A 342 1.44 -22.44 -5.91
C LEU A 342 1.15 -22.84 -4.46
N PHE A 343 0.13 -23.68 -4.23
CA PHE A 343 -0.28 -24.06 -2.88
C PHE A 343 0.64 -25.10 -2.24
N GLU A 344 1.16 -26.05 -3.01
CA GLU A 344 2.17 -27.01 -2.59
C GLU A 344 3.48 -26.30 -2.20
N LEU A 345 3.91 -25.33 -3.02
CA LEU A 345 5.07 -24.47 -2.70
C LEU A 345 4.85 -23.64 -1.43
N CYS A 346 3.64 -23.13 -1.23
CA CYS A 346 3.26 -22.39 -0.02
C CYS A 346 3.18 -23.28 1.24
N GLU A 347 2.79 -24.55 1.11
CA GLU A 347 2.83 -25.54 2.20
C GLU A 347 4.25 -25.91 2.59
N GLN A 348 5.13 -26.14 1.61
CA GLN A 348 6.56 -26.37 1.86
C GLN A 348 7.20 -25.16 2.56
N LEU A 349 6.97 -23.94 2.05
CA LEU A 349 7.48 -22.71 2.67
C LEU A 349 7.03 -22.56 4.14
N PHE A 350 5.78 -22.92 4.45
CA PHE A 350 5.26 -22.87 5.83
C PHE A 350 5.89 -23.94 6.74
N ALA A 351 6.22 -25.12 6.20
CA ALA A 351 6.95 -26.16 6.91
C ALA A 351 8.40 -25.71 7.21
N ASP A 352 9.08 -25.13 6.24
CA ASP A 352 10.46 -24.63 6.37
C ASP A 352 10.54 -23.46 7.38
N LEU A 353 9.62 -22.51 7.28
CA LEU A 353 9.46 -21.45 8.28
C LEU A 353 9.19 -22.02 9.68
N SER A 354 8.30 -23.02 9.78
CA SER A 354 8.00 -23.68 11.05
C SER A 354 9.22 -24.41 11.64
N HIS A 355 10.10 -24.96 10.80
CA HIS A 355 11.37 -25.54 11.23
C HIS A 355 12.35 -24.46 11.69
N ALA A 356 12.53 -23.38 10.92
CA ALA A 356 13.41 -22.27 11.28
C ALA A 356 12.98 -21.62 12.61
N LEU A 357 11.68 -21.34 12.79
CA LEU A 357 11.15 -20.76 14.02
C LEU A 357 11.28 -21.68 15.24
N ARG A 358 11.19 -23.01 15.09
CA ARG A 358 11.46 -23.96 16.19
C ARG A 358 12.88 -23.84 16.75
N ARG A 359 13.88 -23.52 15.90
CA ARG A 359 15.29 -23.38 16.33
C ARG A 359 15.52 -22.17 17.25
N VAL A 360 14.74 -21.10 17.07
CA VAL A 360 14.79 -19.88 17.89
C VAL A 360 13.78 -19.88 19.05
N ALA A 361 12.76 -20.74 19.01
CA ALA A 361 11.73 -20.88 20.06
C ALA A 361 12.27 -21.23 21.46
N ARG A 362 13.52 -21.73 21.57
CA ARG A 362 14.19 -21.89 22.87
C ARG A 362 14.49 -20.56 23.60
N ARG A 363 14.45 -19.43 22.90
CA ARG A 363 14.63 -18.06 23.44
C ARG A 363 13.38 -17.19 23.35
N LEU A 364 12.35 -17.65 22.63
CA LEU A 364 11.16 -16.87 22.26
C LEU A 364 9.88 -17.65 22.53
N GLN A 365 8.87 -16.96 23.05
CA GLN A 365 7.49 -17.44 23.01
C GLN A 365 6.92 -17.16 21.61
N LEU A 366 6.58 -18.21 20.87
CA LEU A 366 5.85 -18.12 19.61
C LEU A 366 4.35 -18.17 19.89
N GLY A 367 3.61 -17.16 19.40
CA GLY A 367 2.18 -17.02 19.63
C GLY A 367 1.36 -17.52 18.46
N GLU A 368 1.61 -16.97 17.28
CA GLU A 368 0.94 -17.33 16.02
C GLU A 368 1.93 -17.23 14.86
N VAL A 369 1.88 -18.21 13.94
CA VAL A 369 2.57 -18.18 12.66
C VAL A 369 1.50 -18.38 11.60
N ARG A 370 1.44 -17.50 10.60
CA ARG A 370 0.46 -17.55 9.52
C ARG A 370 1.14 -17.34 8.18
N LEU A 371 0.68 -18.06 7.16
CA LEU A 371 0.96 -17.79 5.77
C LEU A 371 -0.38 -17.61 5.04
N LEU A 372 -0.49 -16.51 4.29
CA LEU A 372 -1.57 -16.26 3.34
C LEU A 372 -0.96 -16.29 1.94
N CYS A 373 -1.51 -17.12 1.07
CA CYS A 373 -0.98 -17.34 -0.27
C CYS A 373 -2.16 -17.40 -1.24
N GLY A 374 -2.24 -16.44 -2.15
CA GLY A 374 -3.41 -16.24 -2.99
C GLY A 374 -3.07 -16.13 -4.46
N ARG A 375 -3.99 -16.62 -5.30
CA ARG A 375 -4.07 -16.35 -6.73
C ARG A 375 -5.42 -15.72 -7.05
N SER A 376 -5.44 -14.69 -7.88
CA SER A 376 -6.71 -14.09 -8.35
C SER A 376 -6.64 -13.67 -9.80
N ARG A 377 -7.77 -13.81 -10.48
CA ARG A 377 -8.04 -13.31 -11.83
C ARG A 377 -9.05 -12.17 -11.73
N ALA A 378 -8.70 -11.03 -12.31
CA ALA A 378 -9.59 -9.90 -12.52
C ALA A 378 -9.92 -9.81 -14.02
N SER A 379 -11.19 -9.72 -14.35
CA SER A 379 -11.68 -9.54 -15.72
C SER A 379 -12.52 -8.28 -15.80
N LEU A 380 -12.36 -7.51 -16.87
CA LEU A 380 -13.05 -6.25 -17.11
C LEU A 380 -13.57 -6.23 -18.55
N LEU A 381 -14.84 -5.87 -18.70
CA LEU A 381 -15.50 -5.68 -19.99
C LEU A 381 -16.29 -4.36 -19.97
N THR A 382 -16.33 -3.62 -21.08
CA THR A 382 -17.15 -2.41 -21.22
C THR A 382 -18.10 -2.51 -22.41
N GLY A 383 -19.21 -1.77 -22.35
CA GLY A 383 -20.15 -1.64 -23.47
C GLY A 383 -19.51 -1.02 -24.73
N ASP A 384 -18.45 -0.24 -24.55
CA ASP A 384 -17.68 0.37 -25.65
C ASP A 384 -16.71 -0.61 -26.32
N GLY A 385 -16.68 -1.90 -25.91
CA GLY A 385 -15.89 -2.95 -26.56
C GLY A 385 -14.50 -3.20 -26.00
N PHE A 386 -14.11 -2.57 -24.87
CA PHE A 386 -12.89 -2.98 -24.17
C PHE A 386 -13.13 -4.28 -23.41
N ALA A 387 -12.21 -5.24 -23.55
CA ALA A 387 -12.17 -6.45 -22.74
C ALA A 387 -10.73 -6.79 -22.38
N ALA A 388 -10.46 -7.02 -21.08
CA ALA A 388 -9.16 -7.43 -20.59
C ALA A 388 -9.28 -8.33 -19.36
N ALA A 389 -8.27 -9.17 -19.15
CA ALA A 389 -8.14 -9.96 -17.93
C ALA A 389 -6.69 -9.99 -17.46
N ALA A 390 -6.50 -10.14 -16.16
CA ALA A 390 -5.21 -10.15 -15.50
C ALA A 390 -5.20 -11.17 -14.37
N GLU A 391 -4.05 -11.80 -14.13
CA GLU A 391 -3.84 -12.69 -12.99
C GLU A 391 -2.74 -12.16 -12.08
N SER A 392 -2.86 -12.42 -10.79
CA SER A 392 -1.91 -11.98 -9.78
C SER A 392 -1.75 -13.03 -8.67
N THR A 393 -0.52 -13.16 -8.18
CA THR A 393 -0.17 -13.96 -7.00
C THR A 393 0.36 -13.08 -5.89
N ALA A 394 0.11 -13.51 -4.65
CA ALA A 394 0.63 -12.87 -3.44
C ALA A 394 0.97 -13.94 -2.41
N CYS A 395 2.13 -13.83 -1.76
CA CYS A 395 2.48 -14.61 -0.58
C CYS A 395 2.84 -13.66 0.57
N VAL A 396 2.22 -13.85 1.73
CA VAL A 396 2.43 -13.05 2.94
C VAL A 396 2.64 -14.00 4.11
N VAL A 397 3.76 -13.83 4.82
CA VAL A 397 4.06 -14.51 6.07
C VAL A 397 3.90 -13.54 7.22
N GLU A 398 3.24 -13.97 8.29
CA GLU A 398 3.04 -13.23 9.52
C GLU A 398 3.52 -14.07 10.72
N VAL A 399 4.31 -13.47 11.61
CA VAL A 399 4.81 -14.13 12.83
C VAL A 399 4.51 -13.24 14.03
N VAL A 400 3.88 -13.81 15.05
CA VAL A 400 3.66 -13.19 16.35
C VAL A 400 4.55 -13.87 17.38
N ALA A 401 5.52 -13.14 17.93
CA ALA A 401 6.52 -13.66 18.86
C ALA A 401 6.84 -12.65 19.98
N ALA A 402 7.33 -13.15 21.11
CA ALA A 402 7.84 -12.37 22.23
C ALA A 402 9.13 -13.02 22.77
N ALA A 403 10.03 -12.23 23.37
CA ALA A 403 10.99 -12.77 24.33
C ALA A 403 10.25 -13.17 25.61
N THR A 404 10.79 -14.09 26.42
CA THR A 404 10.12 -14.67 27.62
C THR A 404 9.50 -13.66 28.58
N GLU A 405 10.11 -12.48 28.72
CA GLU A 405 9.62 -11.35 29.54
C GLU A 405 9.55 -10.04 28.74
N GLY A 406 9.35 -10.15 27.42
CA GLY A 406 9.17 -9.01 26.51
C GLY A 406 7.75 -8.87 25.99
N PRO A 407 7.39 -7.74 25.38
CA PRO A 407 6.09 -7.55 24.74
C PRO A 407 5.96 -8.42 23.48
N TRP A 408 4.73 -8.83 23.17
CA TRP A 408 4.38 -9.46 21.90
C TRP A 408 4.58 -8.52 20.72
N ARG A 409 5.16 -9.03 19.64
CA ARG A 409 5.45 -8.31 18.41
C ARG A 409 4.91 -9.03 17.19
N PHE A 410 4.60 -8.25 16.17
CA PHE A 410 4.13 -8.71 14.89
C PHE A 410 5.21 -8.43 13.84
N PHE A 411 5.60 -9.48 13.13
CA PHE A 411 6.55 -9.47 12.03
C PHE A 411 5.84 -9.91 10.76
N GLN A 412 6.18 -9.30 9.63
CA GLN A 412 5.60 -9.65 8.34
C GLN A 412 6.69 -9.62 7.26
N ALA A 413 6.56 -10.52 6.28
CA ALA A 413 7.25 -10.44 5.00
C ALA A 413 6.23 -10.75 3.90
N ALA A 414 6.33 -10.07 2.75
CA ALA A 414 5.48 -10.32 1.59
C ALA A 414 6.32 -10.46 0.32
N ALA A 415 5.84 -11.24 -0.64
CA ALA A 415 6.42 -11.38 -1.97
C ALA A 415 5.35 -11.69 -3.02
N SER A 416 5.68 -11.50 -4.30
CA SER A 416 4.79 -11.89 -5.41
C SER A 416 4.82 -13.42 -5.66
N SER A 417 5.91 -14.08 -5.27
CA SER A 417 6.10 -15.54 -5.36
C SER A 417 6.65 -16.12 -4.06
N PRO A 418 6.25 -17.35 -3.64
CA PRO A 418 6.78 -18.01 -2.43
C PRO A 418 8.29 -18.18 -2.46
N ALA A 419 8.88 -18.40 -3.64
CA ALA A 419 10.31 -18.62 -3.83
C ALA A 419 11.19 -17.39 -3.51
N GLN A 420 10.59 -16.21 -3.35
CA GLN A 420 11.29 -14.97 -3.01
C GLN A 420 11.34 -14.72 -1.49
N LEU A 421 10.68 -15.54 -0.67
CA LEU A 421 10.61 -15.35 0.79
C LEU A 421 11.75 -16.08 1.50
N ASP A 422 12.72 -15.32 2.01
CA ASP A 422 13.75 -15.83 2.91
C ASP A 422 13.19 -16.13 4.31
N VAL A 423 12.74 -17.37 4.50
CA VAL A 423 12.22 -17.87 5.79
C VAL A 423 13.30 -17.99 6.87
N ALA A 424 14.56 -18.16 6.50
CA ALA A 424 15.67 -18.28 7.44
C ALA A 424 16.04 -16.90 8.00
N GLY A 425 16.26 -15.92 7.11
CA GLY A 425 16.49 -14.53 7.50
C GLY A 425 15.30 -13.92 8.23
N LEU A 426 14.06 -14.28 7.89
CA LEU A 426 12.88 -13.89 8.67
C LEU A 426 12.92 -14.46 10.09
N ALA A 427 13.21 -15.76 10.26
CA ALA A 427 13.29 -16.37 11.59
C ALA A 427 14.42 -15.76 12.45
N SER A 428 15.58 -15.49 11.86
CA SER A 428 16.68 -14.78 12.53
C SER A 428 16.29 -13.34 12.92
N HIS A 429 15.61 -12.61 12.03
CA HIS A 429 15.16 -11.24 12.30
C HIS A 429 14.10 -11.19 13.41
N VAL A 430 13.19 -12.18 13.46
CA VAL A 430 12.22 -12.35 14.55
C VAL A 430 12.94 -12.54 15.89
N GLU A 431 13.97 -13.41 15.96
CA GLU A 431 14.77 -13.61 17.18
C GLU A 431 15.52 -12.35 17.59
N GLU A 432 16.29 -11.76 16.66
CA GLU A 432 17.11 -10.59 16.92
C GLU A 432 16.27 -9.44 17.48
N VAL A 433 15.21 -9.03 16.78
CA VAL A 433 14.42 -7.87 17.18
C VAL A 433 13.61 -8.14 18.45
N ALA A 434 13.06 -9.34 18.63
CA ALA A 434 12.32 -9.68 19.85
C ALA A 434 13.21 -9.66 21.10
N LEU A 435 14.46 -10.14 21.00
CA LEU A 435 15.43 -10.10 22.11
C LEU A 435 15.97 -8.67 22.33
N LEU A 436 16.39 -7.99 21.25
CA LEU A 436 16.95 -6.63 21.28
C LEU A 436 16.02 -5.61 21.96
N THR A 437 14.71 -5.83 21.88
CA THR A 437 13.69 -4.90 22.40
C THR A 437 12.77 -5.56 23.44
N ALA A 438 13.26 -6.58 24.13
CA ALA A 438 12.53 -7.31 25.17
C ALA A 438 12.29 -6.46 26.43
N ARG A 439 13.33 -5.80 26.94
CA ARG A 439 13.32 -5.06 28.22
C ARG A 439 13.92 -3.66 28.06
N GLY A 440 13.53 -2.76 28.96
CA GLY A 440 14.01 -1.38 29.03
C GLY A 440 12.90 -0.42 29.42
N SER A 441 13.25 0.84 29.65
CA SER A 441 12.31 1.94 29.90
C SER A 441 11.94 2.66 28.60
N PRO A 442 10.87 3.48 28.57
CA PRO A 442 10.66 4.45 27.49
C PRO A 442 11.88 5.40 27.36
N PRO A 443 12.14 5.95 26.16
CA PRO A 443 13.17 6.95 25.97
C PRO A 443 12.71 8.31 26.53
N PRO A 444 13.63 9.19 26.96
CA PRO A 444 13.30 10.59 27.24
C PRO A 444 12.74 11.26 25.99
N ARG A 445 11.74 12.13 26.16
CA ARG A 445 11.14 12.89 25.05
C ARG A 445 12.19 13.81 24.41
N ALA A 446 12.52 13.59 23.14
CA ALA A 446 13.56 14.31 22.43
C ALA A 446 13.24 14.49 20.95
N LEU A 447 13.72 15.59 20.37
CA LEU A 447 13.87 15.73 18.92
C LEU A 447 15.23 15.17 18.55
N THR A 448 15.27 14.12 17.72
CA THR A 448 16.50 13.37 17.43
C THR A 448 16.47 12.76 16.03
N ASP A 449 17.58 12.18 15.62
CA ASP A 449 17.68 11.48 14.35
C ASP A 449 17.26 10.02 14.53
N VAL A 450 16.52 9.51 13.56
CA VAL A 450 15.87 8.20 13.65
C VAL A 450 16.21 7.35 12.43
N LEU A 451 16.86 6.21 12.68
CA LEU A 451 16.98 5.13 11.70
C LEU A 451 15.72 4.25 11.80
N LEU A 452 14.88 4.31 10.78
CA LEU A 452 13.68 3.50 10.65
C LEU A 452 14.05 2.18 10.00
N ALA A 453 13.84 1.05 10.68
CA ALA A 453 13.93 -0.27 10.05
C ALA A 453 12.84 -0.44 8.98
N PRO A 454 12.99 -1.36 8.00
CA PRO A 454 12.02 -1.54 6.92
C PRO A 454 10.55 -1.68 7.35
N PRO A 455 10.17 -2.44 8.41
CA PRO A 455 8.76 -2.54 8.81
C PRO A 455 8.20 -1.23 9.42
N VAL A 456 9.04 -0.38 10.03
CA VAL A 456 8.62 0.94 10.51
C VAL A 456 8.52 1.93 9.35
N ALA A 457 9.50 1.90 8.44
CA ALA A 457 9.48 2.69 7.22
C ALA A 457 8.22 2.39 6.38
N ALA A 458 7.83 1.12 6.23
CA ALA A 458 6.70 0.70 5.41
C ALA A 458 5.36 1.32 5.87
N VAL A 459 5.12 1.37 7.18
CA VAL A 459 3.93 1.99 7.77
C VAL A 459 3.88 3.50 7.47
N LEU A 460 5.03 4.19 7.60
CA LEU A 460 5.13 5.62 7.32
C LEU A 460 5.03 5.94 5.83
N VAL A 461 5.67 5.15 4.96
CA VAL A 461 5.61 5.28 3.49
C VAL A 461 4.18 5.05 2.98
N GLY A 462 3.48 4.03 3.48
CA GLY A 462 2.08 3.76 3.13
C GLY A 462 1.16 4.93 3.48
N ALA A 463 1.27 5.46 4.70
CA ALA A 463 0.48 6.60 5.14
C ALA A 463 0.84 7.90 4.40
N LEU A 464 2.12 8.13 4.12
CA LEU A 464 2.62 9.26 3.34
C LEU A 464 2.07 9.24 1.91
N ALA A 465 2.11 8.09 1.24
CA ALA A 465 1.60 7.94 -0.13
C ALA A 465 0.09 8.20 -0.22
N GLN A 466 -0.71 7.68 0.72
CA GLN A 466 -2.14 7.99 0.80
C GLN A 466 -2.38 9.49 0.96
N TYR A 467 -1.59 10.16 1.81
CA TYR A 467 -1.69 11.61 2.02
C TYR A 467 -1.28 12.44 0.77
N LEU A 468 -0.28 11.97 0.02
CA LEU A 468 0.17 12.55 -1.25
C LEU A 468 -0.89 12.41 -2.35
N MET A 469 -1.34 11.18 -2.62
CA MET A 469 -2.31 10.89 -3.70
C MET A 469 -3.67 11.54 -3.43
N ALA A 470 -4.07 11.71 -2.17
CA ALA A 470 -5.23 12.50 -1.77
C ALA A 470 -5.05 14.03 -1.94
N GLY A 471 -3.92 14.50 -2.46
CA GLY A 471 -3.61 15.92 -2.73
C GLY A 471 -3.39 16.78 -1.46
N ARG A 472 -3.40 16.19 -0.26
CA ARG A 472 -3.46 16.93 1.02
C ARG A 472 -2.18 17.71 1.32
N LEU A 473 -1.05 17.32 0.73
CA LEU A 473 0.20 18.05 0.88
C LEU A 473 0.22 19.37 0.09
N ALA A 474 -0.44 19.41 -1.07
CA ALA A 474 -0.58 20.58 -1.92
C ALA A 474 -1.64 21.58 -1.42
N ALA A 475 -2.60 21.13 -0.59
CA ALA A 475 -3.61 21.99 0.03
C ALA A 475 -3.04 23.03 1.05
N GLY A 476 -1.77 22.92 1.43
CA GLY A 476 -1.10 23.88 2.30
C GLY A 476 -0.40 25.00 1.54
N ARG A 477 -0.47 26.25 2.03
CA ARG A 477 0.05 27.49 1.41
C ARG A 477 1.54 27.54 1.01
N ARG A 478 2.33 26.49 1.25
CA ARG A 478 3.76 26.41 0.87
C ARG A 478 4.06 25.00 0.37
N THR A 479 4.78 24.90 -0.75
CA THR A 479 5.34 23.64 -1.26
C THR A 479 6.23 22.99 -0.19
N PRO A 480 6.13 21.68 0.04
CA PRO A 480 7.01 20.96 0.96
C PRO A 480 8.45 20.99 0.44
N HIS A 481 9.43 21.04 1.33
CA HIS A 481 10.78 20.61 0.98
C HIS A 481 10.82 19.08 0.97
N VAL A 482 11.38 18.49 -0.08
CA VAL A 482 11.57 17.05 -0.23
C VAL A 482 13.06 16.81 -0.41
N ALA A 483 13.66 16.01 0.48
CA ALA A 483 15.07 15.70 0.41
C ALA A 483 15.40 14.94 -0.90
N PRO A 484 16.53 15.22 -1.57
CA PRO A 484 16.91 14.54 -2.83
C PRO A 484 17.05 13.01 -2.74
N ALA A 485 17.19 12.47 -1.52
CA ALA A 485 17.21 11.03 -1.26
C ALA A 485 15.86 10.33 -1.49
N TRP A 486 14.74 11.08 -1.57
CA TRP A 486 13.43 10.48 -1.83
C TRP A 486 13.27 10.09 -3.30
N ARG A 487 13.06 8.78 -3.52
CA ARG A 487 12.58 8.18 -4.76
C ARG A 487 11.45 7.22 -4.41
N LEU A 488 10.21 7.69 -4.41
CA LEU A 488 9.02 6.90 -4.11
C LEU A 488 8.08 6.91 -5.30
N ALA A 489 7.68 5.73 -5.77
CA ALA A 489 6.69 5.56 -6.81
C ALA A 489 5.68 4.47 -6.45
N ASP A 490 4.53 4.49 -7.12
CA ASP A 490 3.58 3.38 -7.18
C ASP A 490 3.84 2.60 -8.49
N GLU A 491 4.47 1.43 -8.37
CA GLU A 491 4.97 0.59 -9.48
C GLU A 491 3.90 -0.43 -9.90
N ARG A 492 2.91 0.01 -10.67
CA ARG A 492 1.68 -0.77 -10.93
C ARG A 492 1.84 -1.96 -11.87
N GLY A 493 2.69 -1.84 -12.89
CA GLY A 493 2.94 -2.88 -13.90
C GLY A 493 4.41 -3.28 -14.03
N GLY A 494 5.28 -2.80 -13.15
CA GLY A 494 6.72 -3.07 -13.18
C GLY A 494 7.12 -4.23 -12.25
N PRO A 495 8.28 -4.88 -12.49
CA PRO A 495 8.75 -6.02 -11.69
C PRO A 495 9.12 -5.66 -10.24
N GLY A 496 9.20 -4.37 -9.89
CA GLY A 496 9.39 -3.91 -8.51
C GLY A 496 8.10 -3.90 -7.67
N GLY A 497 6.93 -4.04 -8.30
CA GLY A 497 5.65 -4.09 -7.61
C GLY A 497 5.37 -5.45 -6.96
N LEU A 498 4.70 -5.45 -5.81
CA LEU A 498 4.31 -6.68 -5.11
C LEU A 498 3.18 -7.41 -5.83
N LEU A 499 2.22 -6.65 -6.36
CA LEU A 499 1.01 -7.12 -7.03
C LEU A 499 0.91 -6.43 -8.41
N PRO A 500 1.83 -6.71 -9.35
CA PRO A 500 1.79 -6.10 -10.67
C PRO A 500 0.52 -6.55 -11.40
N LEU A 501 -0.20 -5.58 -11.99
CA LEU A 501 -1.34 -5.82 -12.87
C LEU A 501 -1.13 -5.01 -14.15
N PRO A 502 -1.62 -5.47 -15.31
CA PRO A 502 -1.49 -4.77 -16.59
C PRO A 502 -2.42 -3.55 -16.71
N PHE A 503 -3.51 -3.49 -15.93
CA PHE A 503 -4.43 -2.37 -15.87
C PHE A 503 -4.86 -2.07 -14.43
N ASP A 504 -5.32 -0.85 -14.18
CA ASP A 504 -5.81 -0.40 -12.88
C ASP A 504 -7.28 -0.80 -12.63
N GLY A 505 -7.87 -0.35 -11.52
CA GLY A 505 -9.25 -0.69 -11.16
C GLY A 505 -10.37 -0.24 -12.13
N GLU A 506 -10.03 0.49 -13.19
CA GLU A 506 -10.94 1.02 -14.22
C GLU A 506 -10.52 0.66 -15.65
N GLY A 507 -9.50 -0.19 -15.82
CA GLY A 507 -9.01 -0.62 -17.15
C GLY A 507 -8.01 0.34 -17.80
N LEU A 508 -7.53 1.35 -17.08
CA LEU A 508 -6.45 2.22 -17.58
C LEU A 508 -5.11 1.45 -17.53
N PRO A 509 -4.25 1.53 -18.56
CA PRO A 509 -2.97 0.84 -18.59
C PRO A 509 -2.11 1.14 -17.36
N SER A 510 -1.64 0.09 -16.70
CA SER A 510 -0.76 0.22 -15.54
C SER A 510 0.56 0.87 -15.91
N ARG A 511 0.93 1.87 -15.12
CA ARG A 511 2.16 2.65 -15.27
C ARG A 511 2.80 2.90 -13.91
N ARG A 512 4.10 3.24 -13.94
CA ARG A 512 4.78 3.86 -12.80
C ARG A 512 4.17 5.22 -12.51
N ILE A 513 3.75 5.46 -11.27
CA ILE A 513 3.28 6.79 -10.82
C ILE A 513 4.33 7.34 -9.85
N PRO A 514 5.19 8.29 -10.26
CA PRO A 514 6.13 8.92 -9.34
C PRO A 514 5.36 9.74 -8.30
N LEU A 515 5.62 9.48 -7.01
CA LEU A 515 5.03 10.21 -5.89
C LEU A 515 6.02 11.20 -5.26
N LEU A 516 7.30 10.82 -5.18
CA LEU A 516 8.41 11.67 -4.75
C LEU A 516 9.61 11.42 -5.66
N GLU A 517 10.05 12.44 -6.39
CA GLU A 517 11.18 12.33 -7.32
C GLU A 517 11.82 13.72 -7.55
N GLY A 518 13.15 13.77 -7.70
CA GLY A 518 13.87 15.00 -8.05
C GLY A 518 13.71 16.15 -7.04
N GLY A 519 13.51 15.85 -5.75
CA GLY A 519 13.24 16.85 -4.71
C GLY A 519 11.84 17.48 -4.79
N ARG A 520 10.89 16.83 -5.48
CA ARG A 520 9.51 17.28 -5.65
C ARG A 520 8.54 16.21 -5.17
N ALA A 521 7.38 16.64 -4.68
CA ALA A 521 6.24 15.77 -4.40
C ALA A 521 5.20 15.90 -5.51
N ALA A 522 4.57 14.77 -5.88
CA ALA A 522 3.47 14.73 -6.82
C ALA A 522 2.21 15.42 -6.27
N GLY A 523 1.31 15.80 -7.18
CA GLY A 523 -0.04 16.25 -6.85
C GLY A 523 -0.98 15.09 -6.55
N ARG A 524 -2.29 15.40 -6.50
CA ARG A 524 -3.35 14.39 -6.48
C ARG A 524 -3.20 13.44 -7.70
N VAL A 525 -3.50 12.17 -7.52
CA VAL A 525 -3.74 11.20 -8.60
C VAL A 525 -4.95 10.36 -8.17
N GLY A 526 -5.90 10.11 -9.07
CA GLY A 526 -7.21 9.56 -8.70
C GLY A 526 -7.74 8.47 -9.64
N THR A 527 -9.01 8.11 -9.41
CA THR A 527 -9.85 7.44 -10.42
C THR A 527 -10.17 8.39 -11.58
N TRP A 528 -10.78 7.90 -12.65
CA TRP A 528 -11.30 8.72 -13.73
C TRP A 528 -12.30 9.78 -13.24
N ALA A 529 -13.28 9.37 -12.41
CA ALA A 529 -14.26 10.30 -11.85
C ALA A 529 -13.60 11.40 -10.98
N GLU A 530 -12.55 11.06 -10.23
CA GLU A 530 -11.77 12.06 -9.47
C GLU A 530 -10.90 12.94 -10.35
N ALA A 531 -10.30 12.39 -11.42
CA ALA A 531 -9.53 13.13 -12.40
C ALA A 531 -10.36 14.24 -13.04
N GLN A 532 -11.55 13.89 -13.52
CA GLN A 532 -12.51 14.83 -14.09
C GLN A 532 -12.98 15.88 -13.06
N ARG A 533 -13.20 15.48 -11.80
CA ARG A 533 -13.66 16.37 -10.72
C ARG A 533 -12.59 17.35 -10.23
N PHE A 534 -11.34 16.93 -10.17
CA PHE A 534 -10.25 17.68 -9.51
C PHE A 534 -9.14 18.16 -10.44
N GLY A 535 -9.24 17.89 -11.76
CA GLY A 535 -8.22 18.29 -12.74
C GLY A 535 -6.87 17.60 -12.49
N CYS A 536 -6.88 16.35 -12.02
CA CYS A 536 -5.68 15.58 -11.70
C CYS A 536 -5.49 14.38 -12.64
N PRO A 537 -4.29 13.79 -12.76
CA PRO A 537 -4.11 12.58 -13.55
C PRO A 537 -4.96 11.40 -13.02
N PRO A 538 -5.57 10.59 -13.90
CA PRO A 538 -6.22 9.33 -13.53
C PRO A 538 -5.18 8.20 -13.40
N GLY A 539 -5.62 6.94 -13.35
CA GLY A 539 -4.75 5.76 -13.37
C GLY A 539 -4.31 5.26 -11.99
N ALA A 540 -4.92 5.78 -10.91
CA ALA A 540 -4.66 5.35 -9.55
C ALA A 540 -5.81 4.51 -8.94
N ALA A 541 -6.70 3.95 -9.77
CA ALA A 541 -7.83 3.18 -9.26
C ALA A 541 -7.40 1.80 -8.72
N LEU A 542 -8.07 1.37 -7.66
CA LEU A 542 -7.92 0.06 -7.03
C LEU A 542 -9.27 -0.65 -7.06
N ARG A 543 -9.27 -1.94 -7.41
CA ARG A 543 -10.47 -2.81 -7.42
C ARG A 543 -10.23 -4.10 -6.62
N PRO A 544 -10.12 -4.02 -5.27
CA PRO A 544 -9.75 -5.17 -4.45
C PRO A 544 -10.85 -6.26 -4.36
N SER A 545 -12.09 -5.94 -4.72
CA SER A 545 -13.22 -6.89 -4.79
C SER A 545 -14.25 -6.41 -5.82
N TYR A 546 -15.08 -7.34 -6.32
CA TYR A 546 -16.22 -7.03 -7.19
C TYR A 546 -17.34 -6.28 -6.46
N GLN A 547 -17.39 -6.35 -5.12
CA GLN A 547 -18.48 -5.85 -4.29
C GLN A 547 -18.57 -4.32 -4.18
N GLN A 548 -17.58 -3.58 -4.68
CA GLN A 548 -17.50 -2.12 -4.54
C GLN A 548 -17.06 -1.47 -5.87
N PRO A 549 -17.38 -0.18 -6.10
CA PRO A 549 -16.76 0.62 -7.15
C PRO A 549 -15.23 0.74 -6.97
N PRO A 550 -14.49 1.16 -8.01
CA PRO A 550 -13.07 1.49 -7.88
C PRO A 550 -12.86 2.68 -6.95
N VAL A 551 -11.78 2.64 -6.19
CA VAL A 551 -11.36 3.74 -5.29
C VAL A 551 -9.93 4.15 -5.59
N ALA A 552 -9.59 5.44 -5.42
CA ALA A 552 -8.22 5.89 -5.57
C ALA A 552 -7.35 5.49 -4.37
N GLY A 553 -6.13 5.05 -4.65
CA GLY A 553 -5.13 4.76 -3.63
C GLY A 553 -3.90 4.07 -4.21
N PRO A 554 -2.80 3.96 -3.46
CA PRO A 554 -1.58 3.30 -3.93
C PRO A 554 -1.76 1.78 -4.07
N ALA A 555 -1.11 1.16 -5.06
CA ALA A 555 -1.14 -0.29 -5.24
C ALA A 555 0.15 -0.98 -4.74
N ASN A 556 1.30 -0.49 -5.22
CA ASN A 556 2.63 -1.09 -5.10
C ASN A 556 3.68 -0.01 -4.84
N LEU A 557 3.77 0.47 -3.61
CA LEU A 557 4.73 1.51 -3.24
C LEU A 557 6.15 0.95 -3.21
N VAL A 558 7.07 1.60 -3.93
CA VAL A 558 8.49 1.23 -3.98
C VAL A 558 9.33 2.45 -3.67
N VAL A 559 10.16 2.36 -2.62
CA VAL A 559 11.26 3.30 -2.38
C VAL A 559 12.50 2.78 -3.11
N SER A 560 12.86 3.42 -4.23
CA SER A 560 13.96 2.97 -5.09
C SER A 560 15.33 3.25 -4.48
N VAL A 561 16.17 2.23 -4.37
CA VAL A 561 17.56 2.34 -3.90
C VAL A 561 18.50 2.54 -5.09
N THR A 562 19.24 3.66 -5.11
CA THR A 562 20.29 3.93 -6.11
C THR A 562 21.70 3.90 -5.53
N ALA A 563 21.85 4.28 -4.26
CA ALA A 563 23.08 4.18 -3.48
C ALA A 563 22.68 3.87 -2.03
N GLY A 564 22.36 2.61 -1.76
CA GLY A 564 21.95 2.14 -0.44
C GLY A 564 23.16 1.87 0.44
N LEU A 565 23.08 2.27 1.71
CA LEU A 565 24.09 1.98 2.71
C LEU A 565 23.85 0.64 3.40
N ALA A 566 24.91 -0.01 3.85
CA ALA A 566 24.83 -1.16 4.74
C ALA A 566 24.33 -0.75 6.14
N GLY A 567 23.79 -1.71 6.90
CA GLY A 567 23.26 -1.45 8.25
C GLY A 567 24.29 -0.85 9.22
N GLY A 568 25.56 -1.28 9.13
CA GLY A 568 26.66 -0.70 9.91
C GLY A 568 26.90 0.77 9.57
N GLU A 569 27.03 1.11 8.29
CA GLU A 569 27.23 2.49 7.81
C GLU A 569 26.04 3.40 8.19
N LEU A 570 24.81 2.88 8.20
CA LEU A 570 23.63 3.61 8.66
C LEU A 570 23.69 3.91 10.17
N LEU A 571 24.17 2.97 10.99
CA LEU A 571 24.36 3.17 12.43
C LEU A 571 25.51 4.15 12.71
N GLU A 572 26.62 4.05 11.99
CA GLU A 572 27.73 5.00 12.05
C GLU A 572 27.28 6.42 11.65
N ARG A 573 26.48 6.56 10.58
CA ARG A 573 25.96 7.84 10.10
C ARG A 573 24.81 8.43 10.95
N LEU A 574 24.10 7.58 11.68
CA LEU A 574 23.21 7.98 12.76
C LEU A 574 24.04 8.55 13.92
N HIS A 575 25.10 7.82 14.32
CA HIS A 575 26.04 8.12 15.42
C HIS A 575 25.40 8.24 16.81
N HIS A 576 24.49 9.20 16.99
CA HIS A 576 23.62 9.35 18.17
C HIS A 576 22.17 9.55 17.73
N GLY A 577 21.25 8.77 18.31
CA GLY A 577 19.82 8.91 18.03
C GLY A 577 19.04 7.65 18.37
N ILE A 578 18.00 7.35 17.58
CA ILE A 578 17.10 6.21 17.81
C ILE A 578 17.09 5.28 16.59
N PHE A 579 17.22 3.98 16.82
CA PHE A 579 16.85 2.94 15.86
C PHE A 579 15.43 2.46 16.18
N ALA A 580 14.47 2.71 15.28
CA ALA A 580 13.10 2.22 15.41
C ALA A 580 12.97 0.86 14.70
N ALA A 581 12.96 -0.22 15.48
CA ALA A 581 13.18 -1.58 14.99
C ALA A 581 11.91 -2.25 14.41
N VAL A 582 10.75 -2.05 15.06
CA VAL A 582 9.48 -2.65 14.62
C VAL A 582 8.28 -1.83 15.13
N PRO A 583 7.15 -1.74 14.38
CA PRO A 583 5.92 -1.14 14.90
C PRO A 583 5.39 -1.90 16.12
N ALA A 584 4.92 -1.15 17.12
CA ALA A 584 4.30 -1.67 18.34
C ALA A 584 2.80 -1.34 18.44
N GLY A 585 2.30 -0.43 17.59
CA GLY A 585 0.87 -0.11 17.46
C GLY A 585 0.55 0.58 16.14
N THR A 586 -0.74 0.78 15.86
CA THR A 586 -1.21 1.43 14.63
C THR A 586 -0.77 2.89 14.56
N ILE A 587 -0.42 3.37 13.37
CA ILE A 587 -0.18 4.79 13.11
C ILE A 587 -1.47 5.60 13.25
N ALA A 588 -1.42 6.71 13.97
CA ALA A 588 -2.42 7.77 13.92
C ALA A 588 -1.91 8.90 13.03
N VAL A 589 -2.76 9.46 12.16
CA VAL A 589 -2.45 10.58 11.26
C VAL A 589 -3.58 11.59 11.32
N ASP A 590 -3.25 12.88 11.48
CA ASP A 590 -4.24 13.98 11.43
C ASP A 590 -4.35 14.61 10.04
N ASP A 591 -5.38 15.46 9.84
CA ASP A 591 -5.61 16.14 8.55
C ASP A 591 -4.48 17.10 8.16
N GLY A 592 -3.67 17.55 9.12
CA GLY A 592 -2.46 18.35 8.88
C GLY A 592 -1.24 17.53 8.48
N GLY A 593 -1.37 16.19 8.41
CA GLY A 593 -0.29 15.28 8.11
C GLY A 593 0.73 15.14 9.25
N ARG A 594 0.34 15.42 10.50
CA ARG A 594 1.10 14.99 11.68
C ARG A 594 0.77 13.53 11.98
N PHE A 595 1.77 12.80 12.46
CA PHE A 595 1.63 11.39 12.80
C PHE A 595 2.17 11.06 14.18
N ALA A 596 1.63 9.99 14.75
CA ALA A 596 2.16 9.29 15.91
C ALA A 596 2.13 7.78 15.63
N LEU A 597 3.26 7.10 15.82
CA LEU A 597 3.42 5.66 15.58
C LEU A 597 4.09 5.03 16.81
N PRO A 598 3.38 4.18 17.58
CA PRO A 598 4.01 3.39 18.62
C PRO A 598 4.99 2.41 17.98
N VAL A 599 6.24 2.41 18.45
CA VAL A 599 7.34 1.57 17.98
C VAL A 599 8.04 0.89 19.16
N ALA A 600 8.78 -0.16 18.84
CA ALA A 600 9.89 -0.57 19.68
C ALA A 600 11.20 -0.03 19.12
N ALA A 601 12.04 0.49 19.99
CA ALA A 601 13.18 1.30 19.61
C ALA A 601 14.43 0.97 20.44
N VAL A 602 15.57 1.49 19.99
CA VAL A 602 16.87 1.36 20.68
C VAL A 602 17.60 2.68 20.54
N THR A 603 18.04 3.28 21.66
CA THR A 603 18.98 4.40 21.63
C THR A 603 20.32 3.94 21.07
N VAL A 604 20.84 4.68 20.09
CA VAL A 604 22.17 4.51 19.50
C VAL A 604 23.11 5.59 20.04
N ARG A 605 24.33 5.19 20.43
CA ARG A 605 25.41 6.10 20.85
C ARG A 605 26.75 5.63 20.30
N GLY A 606 27.53 6.52 19.68
CA GLY A 606 28.79 6.17 19.03
C GLY A 606 28.62 5.09 17.95
N GLY A 607 27.49 5.10 17.24
CA GLY A 607 27.13 4.08 16.24
C GLY A 607 26.76 2.71 16.82
N ARG A 608 26.59 2.56 18.14
CA ARG A 608 26.28 1.28 18.81
C ARG A 608 24.95 1.34 19.56
N PHE A 609 24.24 0.22 19.63
CA PHE A 609 23.06 0.08 20.50
C PHE A 609 23.45 0.25 21.97
N ALA A 610 22.74 1.12 22.68
CA ALA A 610 23.08 1.56 24.04
C ALA A 610 21.96 1.35 25.07
N ALA A 611 20.70 1.53 24.69
CA ALA A 611 19.55 1.27 25.57
C ALA A 611 18.32 0.85 24.75
N ALA A 612 17.64 -0.22 25.15
CA ALA A 612 16.44 -0.70 24.49
C ALA A 612 15.17 -0.03 25.07
N HIS A 613 14.17 0.14 24.21
CA HIS A 613 12.88 0.76 24.49
C HIS A 613 11.76 -0.14 23.96
N PRO A 614 11.24 -1.08 24.77
CA PRO A 614 10.20 -2.03 24.33
C PRO A 614 8.91 -1.35 23.88
N VAL A 615 8.67 -0.13 24.37
CA VAL A 615 7.61 0.80 23.97
C VAL A 615 8.22 2.20 23.90
N ALA A 616 8.04 2.86 22.76
CA ALA A 616 8.31 4.27 22.50
C ALA A 616 7.29 4.77 21.46
N GLU A 617 7.18 6.08 21.28
CA GLU A 617 6.30 6.67 20.29
C GLU A 617 7.05 7.63 19.36
N LEU A 618 7.04 7.31 18.06
CA LEU A 618 7.62 8.16 17.03
C LEU A 618 6.56 9.19 16.58
N ARG A 619 6.86 10.46 16.77
CA ARG A 619 6.00 11.60 16.42
C ARG A 619 6.64 12.50 15.38
N GLY A 620 5.82 13.05 14.49
CA GLY A 620 6.33 13.92 13.43
C GLY A 620 5.26 14.50 12.54
N SER A 621 5.67 14.96 11.36
CA SER A 621 4.78 15.31 10.26
C SER A 621 5.37 14.86 8.94
N PHE A 622 4.52 14.61 7.95
CA PHE A 622 4.98 14.25 6.61
C PHE A 622 5.88 15.32 6.00
N ARG A 623 5.64 16.62 6.28
CA ARG A 623 6.55 17.70 5.86
C ARG A 623 7.97 17.55 6.44
N ARG A 624 8.08 17.10 7.69
CA ARG A 624 9.37 16.86 8.36
C ARG A 624 10.04 15.56 7.90
N LEU A 625 9.26 14.50 7.71
CA LEU A 625 9.72 13.22 7.13
C LEU A 625 10.27 13.40 5.70
N LEU A 626 9.58 14.20 4.88
CA LEU A 626 10.00 14.54 3.52
C LEU A 626 11.30 15.35 3.50
N ALA A 627 11.40 16.36 4.36
CA ALA A 627 12.59 17.20 4.46
C ALA A 627 13.79 16.50 5.12
N GLY A 628 13.55 15.53 6.00
CA GLY A 628 14.56 14.95 6.89
C GLY A 628 15.28 13.70 6.37
N LEU A 629 14.86 13.08 5.26
CA LEU A 629 15.50 11.85 4.77
C LEU A 629 16.95 12.12 4.33
N ALA A 630 17.92 11.58 5.07
CA ALA A 630 19.35 11.81 4.88
C ALA A 630 20.10 10.64 4.24
N ALA A 631 19.60 9.41 4.40
CA ALA A 631 20.13 8.21 3.74
C ALA A 631 19.07 7.11 3.64
N VAL A 632 19.29 6.17 2.72
CA VAL A 632 18.50 4.93 2.56
C VAL A 632 19.42 3.72 2.67
N GLY A 633 18.90 2.60 3.16
CA GLY A 633 19.64 1.34 3.22
C GLY A 633 19.62 0.56 1.91
N ALA A 634 20.47 -0.47 1.84
CA ALA A 634 20.43 -1.50 0.80
C ALA A 634 19.43 -2.65 1.12
N ASP A 635 18.83 -2.64 2.32
CA ASP A 635 18.02 -3.71 2.92
C ASP A 635 16.53 -3.64 2.56
N SER A 636 16.22 -3.49 1.26
CA SER A 636 14.82 -3.41 0.80
C SER A 636 14.03 -4.67 1.14
N ARG A 637 12.88 -4.48 1.81
CA ARG A 637 11.93 -5.55 2.16
C ARG A 637 10.52 -5.15 1.77
N SER A 638 9.71 -6.16 1.45
CA SER A 638 8.34 -5.99 0.99
C SER A 638 7.32 -6.42 2.06
N PHE A 639 6.27 -5.62 2.19
CA PHE A 639 5.22 -5.74 3.19
C PHE A 639 3.85 -5.61 2.52
N SER A 640 2.84 -6.25 3.11
CA SER A 640 1.45 -6.20 2.66
C SER A 640 0.59 -5.51 3.71
N LEU A 641 0.36 -4.21 3.52
CA LEU A 641 -0.41 -3.35 4.41
C LEU A 641 -1.82 -3.12 3.85
N ALA A 642 -2.23 -1.87 3.62
CA ALA A 642 -3.39 -1.54 2.78
C ALA A 642 -3.06 -1.57 1.27
N CYS A 643 -1.77 -1.71 0.94
CA CYS A 643 -1.18 -1.84 -0.38
C CYS A 643 0.14 -2.63 -0.23
N GLY A 644 0.76 -3.03 -1.34
CA GLY A 644 2.14 -3.51 -1.32
C GLY A 644 3.10 -2.36 -1.02
N VAL A 645 4.05 -2.57 -0.11
CA VAL A 645 5.08 -1.57 0.23
C VAL A 645 6.45 -2.23 0.28
N THR A 646 7.32 -1.86 -0.66
CA THR A 646 8.73 -2.24 -0.74
C THR A 646 9.59 -1.05 -0.31
N THR A 647 10.32 -1.18 0.80
CA THR A 647 11.18 -0.11 1.32
C THR A 647 12.43 -0.66 2.01
N PRO A 648 13.58 0.03 1.92
CA PRO A 648 14.73 -0.22 2.77
C PRO A 648 14.56 0.44 4.15
N SER A 649 15.59 0.33 4.98
CA SER A 649 15.80 1.22 6.12
C SER A 649 15.91 2.68 5.67
N LEU A 650 15.41 3.62 6.47
CA LEU A 650 15.43 5.06 6.18
C LEU A 650 16.03 5.85 7.36
N LEU A 651 17.12 6.60 7.12
CA LEU A 651 17.69 7.50 8.12
C LEU A 651 17.05 8.89 7.97
N VAL A 652 16.25 9.29 8.95
CA VAL A 652 15.49 10.56 8.95
C VAL A 652 15.97 11.46 10.08
N ARG A 653 16.36 12.68 9.74
CA ARG A 653 16.80 13.69 10.70
C ARG A 653 15.62 14.35 11.41
N THR A 654 15.79 14.68 12.69
CA THR A 654 14.87 15.51 13.50
C THR A 654 13.41 15.01 13.61
N LEU A 655 13.18 13.74 13.93
CA LEU A 655 11.85 13.27 14.38
C LEU A 655 11.73 13.35 15.91
N GLU A 656 10.51 13.45 16.43
CA GLU A 656 10.27 13.42 17.87
C GLU A 656 10.09 11.97 18.33
N VAL A 657 10.73 11.59 19.43
CA VAL A 657 10.59 10.28 20.09
C VAL A 657 10.33 10.53 21.58
N GLY A 658 9.48 9.72 22.22
CA GLY A 658 9.22 9.75 23.66
C GLY A 658 8.27 8.65 24.12
#